data_AF-A0A7U8BI65-F1
#
_entry.id   AF-A0A7U8BI65-F1
#
_cell.length_a   1.000
_cell.length_b   1.000
_cell.length_c   1.000
_cell.angle_alpha   90.00
_cell.angle_beta   90.00
_cell.angle_gamma   90.00
#
_symmetry.space_group_name_H-M   'P 1'
#
loop_
_entity.id
_entity.type
_entity.pdbx_description
1 polymer ?
#
loop_
_entity_poly.entity_id
_entity_poly.type
_entity_poly.pdbx_seq_one_letter_code
_entity_poly.pdbx_strand_id
1 'polypeptide(L)'
;MKNLANHIILSGVTVSMLFSPLMALPSGGKFTHGTSGSITSNGNNMNIIGNGKNSVIQWGGGFSIGKGQSVNFGNNNFKGQQNYLNIAHGTSKSMIEGILNAGGNNVFLINPNGVIITKTGTINANRFVASTSSMDSKSMQDFADGKLVYNTFSPVFKPNGGNVVNMGTINAKNVTLQGNKVMLSADTSWDDKNNKIKYNQITADNIDLKGNEVYVDISTIKSKNLTTEAKNKGIAYLSATGYYYNPTREYNDIVFTTKGVMDKTYNQYISIGSDLDWWHFAKGWNEKADFRNNVAGNTFKLTNNIDFKASSGQNYANYWIDLNGDGKKDANEFTNMIVGFKDDSAFTKTFDGQGYTLKNININTVSDEVKNKPRYVGLFGKADGANFKNIIIDYKNGGINAKGINDYIRVGGFIGEANGGKFENILLKNLNLNAYTNMIYCEKITSNGYCEANSYVGGFVGNAINNANFNIIKMDTISVHGAKSNPIYGSPDGYALLDYIHVGGFAGGSLNSNFYDIKLNNISKVSNGYTDTRGLYVDKSTGGFIGKADGGEFKEILLKVENIDGSYDASFSGGFVGWVYDKGSIFSHINSNINEVKGGNTTGGFAGYAHGGEFSNIKSNVNVVYGYTVGGFLGKIYLNSKTNKILFNNIELNNIDLISGYNAGGFLGEINNHNSNDVTFENIHIKRIEKIQGNYIYTGGFAGYIPYGVFKNISIDYIGEIYGESNVGGFAGYIGNGKFENISINNINKMTIIDDEVYNDIYAGGFAGVIKQGIFSNIVLNDIGGFVYRDNSSNSNNYFLYVGSFAGMLGDKYSSGKPYNLDFNNIYIFTKENFGVDSNKNNFFFGKIFGGMKNANSQINNVNIYHQEGGLQNAISDQDYWDKYKIITYNDKNTGKEHFKNDVSKIDGLIYNDGKFIFTKDFVVNSPSDPKFDNEKPLIPNIEDIISKQVTLDENDILDLNILNQIIADLKDKFYLVDINILNELLKAYANIDKNNPTSKAEFLANYFLSKDKYPNDEKRLEIAHSMIQSLDFLLAYANNNTGNSKLTADANSKYLNNQNLSENKSKNIINKNKELMKFIDKDLKPLVESSNKALDRLKIIQGQLKTAIAKYNDYVKKINENPAIKNEETLNALKAKVDRLNQLSGELATTIANNQIQLEAWQDKASTDSNEHFTIKGQFDNVALLIPDLEKVTANGNEN
;
A
#
# COMPACT_ATOMS: atom_id res chain seq x y z
N MET A 1 1.75 -71.26 11.49
CA MET A 1 0.36 -70.97 11.03
C MET A 1 -0.61 -70.47 12.12
N LYS A 2 -0.15 -69.95 13.28
CA LYS A 2 -1.08 -69.54 14.36
C LYS A 2 -1.80 -68.19 14.17
N ASN A 3 -1.42 -67.37 13.17
CA ASN A 3 -2.05 -66.06 12.96
C ASN A 3 -2.76 -65.89 11.61
N LEU A 4 -2.53 -66.70 10.57
CA LEU A 4 -3.07 -66.44 9.22
C LEU A 4 -4.61 -66.35 9.17
N ALA A 5 -5.26 -67.15 10.01
CA ALA A 5 -6.69 -67.25 10.27
C ALA A 5 -7.40 -65.91 10.50
N ASN A 6 -7.07 -65.27 11.63
CA ASN A 6 -7.70 -64.05 12.12
C ASN A 6 -7.41 -62.82 11.24
N HIS A 7 -6.39 -62.91 10.39
CA HIS A 7 -5.98 -61.84 9.49
C HIS A 7 -6.81 -61.84 8.19
N ILE A 8 -7.31 -62.99 7.72
CA ILE A 8 -8.15 -63.10 6.52
C ILE A 8 -9.60 -62.66 6.77
N ILE A 9 -10.11 -62.79 8.01
CA ILE A 9 -11.51 -62.49 8.42
C ILE A 9 -11.92 -61.00 8.24
N LEU A 10 -11.01 -60.09 7.89
CA LEU A 10 -11.39 -58.73 7.41
C LEU A 10 -10.68 -58.31 6.12
N SER A 11 -10.00 -59.21 5.40
CA SER A 11 -9.28 -58.86 4.17
C SER A 11 -10.23 -58.81 2.98
N GLY A 12 -11.02 -57.74 2.91
CA GLY A 12 -11.53 -57.24 1.64
C GLY A 12 -10.36 -56.73 0.79
N VAL A 13 -10.16 -57.39 -0.34
CA VAL A 13 -8.88 -57.43 -1.05
C VAL A 13 -8.44 -56.09 -1.71
N THR A 14 -7.12 -55.84 -1.67
CA THR A 14 -6.23 -54.96 -2.47
C THR A 14 -6.73 -53.58 -2.91
N VAL A 15 -6.56 -52.54 -2.06
CA VAL A 15 -6.71 -51.14 -2.52
C VAL A 15 -5.75 -50.17 -1.80
N SER A 16 -5.17 -50.57 -0.67
CA SER A 16 -4.55 -49.65 0.30
C SER A 16 -3.11 -49.21 0.03
N MET A 17 -2.35 -49.88 -0.85
CA MET A 17 -0.95 -49.51 -1.16
C MET A 17 -0.83 -48.49 -2.31
N LEU A 18 -1.94 -47.89 -2.74
CA LEU A 18 -2.05 -47.14 -3.99
C LEU A 18 -2.33 -45.63 -3.79
N PHE A 19 -2.20 -45.09 -2.58
CA PHE A 19 -2.60 -43.71 -2.31
C PHE A 19 -1.58 -42.97 -1.44
N SER A 20 -1.01 -41.91 -2.01
CA SER A 20 -0.33 -40.82 -1.32
C SER A 20 -1.03 -39.53 -1.74
N PRO A 21 -1.80 -38.85 -0.86
CA PRO A 21 -2.49 -37.64 -1.25
C PRO A 21 -1.50 -36.47 -1.31
N LEU A 22 -1.23 -36.01 -2.54
CA LEU A 22 -1.01 -34.60 -2.81
C LEU A 22 -2.21 -34.18 -3.68
N MET A 23 -3.34 -33.80 -3.06
CA MET A 23 -4.60 -33.76 -3.80
C MET A 23 -4.88 -32.37 -4.37
N ALA A 24 -4.55 -32.19 -5.65
CA ALA A 24 -5.02 -31.07 -6.45
C ALA A 24 -6.49 -31.26 -6.92
N LEU A 25 -7.11 -32.42 -6.70
CA LEU A 25 -8.51 -32.75 -7.02
C LEU A 25 -9.31 -33.06 -5.74
N PRO A 26 -10.66 -33.08 -5.78
CA PRO A 26 -11.47 -33.52 -4.64
C PRO A 26 -11.05 -34.92 -4.18
N SER A 27 -11.20 -35.24 -2.89
CA SER A 27 -10.66 -36.51 -2.36
C SER A 27 -11.60 -37.24 -1.41
N GLY A 28 -11.58 -38.58 -1.51
CA GLY A 28 -12.41 -39.47 -0.72
C GLY A 28 -13.90 -39.31 -0.97
N GLY A 29 -14.33 -39.29 -2.23
CA GLY A 29 -15.74 -39.18 -2.60
C GLY A 29 -16.48 -40.51 -2.49
N LYS A 30 -17.70 -40.50 -1.95
CA LYS A 30 -18.56 -41.68 -1.83
C LYS A 30 -20.04 -41.33 -1.99
N PHE A 31 -20.76 -42.08 -2.83
CA PHE A 31 -22.22 -42.01 -2.93
C PHE A 31 -22.88 -42.57 -1.67
N THR A 32 -23.89 -41.86 -1.15
CA THR A 32 -24.59 -42.18 0.13
C THR A 32 -26.10 -42.01 0.01
N HIS A 33 -26.85 -42.29 1.09
CA HIS A 33 -28.31 -42.10 1.17
C HIS A 33 -29.09 -42.88 0.09
N GLY A 34 -28.59 -44.07 -0.28
CA GLY A 34 -29.21 -44.93 -1.29
C GLY A 34 -28.93 -44.52 -2.75
N THR A 35 -28.11 -43.50 -3.00
CA THR A 35 -27.67 -43.12 -4.35
C THR A 35 -26.47 -43.94 -4.80
N SER A 36 -26.25 -44.06 -6.11
CA SER A 36 -25.15 -44.84 -6.70
C SER A 36 -24.56 -44.19 -7.95
N GLY A 37 -23.31 -44.56 -8.25
CA GLY A 37 -22.55 -44.04 -9.38
C GLY A 37 -21.05 -44.35 -9.30
N SER A 38 -20.27 -43.72 -10.18
CA SER A 38 -18.81 -43.87 -10.24
C SER A 38 -18.07 -42.55 -10.10
N ILE A 39 -16.90 -42.61 -9.46
CA ILE A 39 -15.93 -41.52 -9.36
C ILE A 39 -14.62 -42.05 -9.91
N THR A 40 -14.10 -41.41 -10.94
CA THR A 40 -12.89 -41.84 -11.64
C THR A 40 -11.95 -40.65 -11.79
N SER A 41 -10.64 -40.90 -11.74
CA SER A 41 -9.62 -39.87 -11.86
C SER A 41 -8.55 -40.35 -12.84
N ASN A 42 -8.17 -39.47 -13.76
CA ASN A 42 -7.14 -39.73 -14.76
C ASN A 42 -6.28 -38.46 -14.93
N GLY A 43 -5.08 -38.49 -14.35
CA GLY A 43 -4.16 -37.34 -14.34
C GLY A 43 -4.84 -36.11 -13.75
N ASN A 44 -5.02 -35.08 -14.59
CA ASN A 44 -5.58 -33.79 -14.17
C ASN A 44 -7.12 -33.72 -14.19
N ASN A 45 -7.82 -34.81 -14.51
CA ASN A 45 -9.27 -34.81 -14.69
C ASN A 45 -9.94 -35.83 -13.77
N MET A 46 -11.03 -35.43 -13.12
CA MET A 46 -11.93 -36.31 -12.38
C MET A 46 -13.31 -36.34 -13.05
N ASN A 47 -13.88 -37.53 -13.25
CA ASN A 47 -15.24 -37.70 -13.77
C ASN A 47 -16.13 -38.29 -12.69
N ILE A 48 -17.31 -37.69 -12.48
CA ILE A 48 -18.32 -38.09 -11.51
C ILE A 48 -19.62 -38.39 -12.25
N ILE A 49 -20.05 -39.65 -12.20
CA ILE A 49 -21.15 -40.18 -12.99
C ILE A 49 -22.20 -40.74 -12.03
N GLY A 50 -23.38 -40.13 -11.98
CA GLY A 50 -24.52 -40.65 -11.23
C GLY A 50 -25.36 -41.61 -12.08
N ASN A 51 -25.88 -42.69 -11.46
CA ASN A 51 -26.77 -43.63 -12.14
C ASN A 51 -28.23 -43.11 -12.19
N GLY A 52 -28.64 -42.36 -11.17
CA GLY A 52 -29.99 -41.82 -11.04
C GLY A 52 -30.11 -40.32 -11.36
N LYS A 53 -31.32 -39.80 -11.19
CA LYS A 53 -31.61 -38.36 -11.31
C LYS A 53 -30.91 -37.53 -10.22
N ASN A 54 -30.85 -38.05 -8.99
CA ASN A 54 -30.25 -37.39 -7.83
C ASN A 54 -29.09 -38.21 -7.29
N SER A 55 -27.99 -37.55 -6.97
CA SER A 55 -26.79 -38.15 -6.39
C SER A 55 -26.37 -37.38 -5.15
N VAL A 56 -26.10 -38.08 -4.03
CA VAL A 56 -25.58 -37.50 -2.79
C VAL A 56 -24.20 -38.07 -2.53
N ILE A 57 -23.19 -37.19 -2.58
CA ILE A 57 -21.77 -37.56 -2.51
C ILE A 57 -21.12 -36.87 -1.31
N GLN A 58 -20.54 -37.66 -0.41
CA GLN A 58 -19.77 -37.19 0.73
C GLN A 58 -18.27 -37.22 0.38
N TRP A 59 -17.52 -36.19 0.77
CA TRP A 59 -16.08 -36.08 0.49
C TRP A 59 -15.27 -36.01 1.78
N GLY A 60 -14.48 -37.06 2.06
CA GLY A 60 -13.77 -37.19 3.33
C GLY A 60 -12.52 -36.29 3.47
N GLY A 61 -11.83 -36.01 2.37
CA GLY A 61 -10.67 -35.12 2.33
C GLY A 61 -10.99 -33.71 1.81
N GLY A 62 -12.28 -33.36 1.75
CA GLY A 62 -12.76 -32.10 1.20
C GLY A 62 -12.88 -32.06 -0.33
N PHE A 63 -13.36 -30.92 -0.82
CA PHE A 63 -13.65 -30.69 -2.23
C PHE A 63 -12.94 -29.41 -2.70
N SER A 64 -11.77 -29.56 -3.34
CA SER A 64 -11.01 -28.48 -3.95
C SER A 64 -10.57 -28.89 -5.35
N ILE A 65 -10.41 -27.94 -6.26
CA ILE A 65 -9.96 -28.18 -7.64
C ILE A 65 -8.80 -27.22 -7.90
N GLY A 66 -7.57 -27.71 -7.89
CA GLY A 66 -6.35 -26.93 -8.06
C GLY A 66 -6.16 -26.39 -9.49
N LYS A 67 -5.21 -25.47 -9.65
CA LYS A 67 -4.88 -24.87 -10.97
C LYS A 67 -4.51 -25.95 -11.99
N GLY A 68 -5.09 -25.88 -13.19
CA GLY A 68 -4.87 -26.84 -14.27
C GLY A 68 -5.65 -28.17 -14.14
N GLN A 69 -6.44 -28.35 -13.09
CA GLN A 69 -7.25 -29.54 -12.85
C GLN A 69 -8.71 -29.35 -13.33
N SER A 70 -9.41 -30.45 -13.61
CA SER A 70 -10.84 -30.41 -13.94
C SER A 70 -11.67 -31.49 -13.26
N VAL A 71 -12.93 -31.16 -12.92
CA VAL A 71 -13.95 -32.09 -12.43
C VAL A 71 -15.16 -32.02 -13.36
N ASN A 72 -15.54 -33.16 -13.93
CA ASN A 72 -16.61 -33.28 -14.91
C ASN A 72 -17.76 -34.14 -14.34
N PHE A 73 -18.96 -33.56 -14.26
CA PHE A 73 -20.18 -34.23 -13.82
C PHE A 73 -21.06 -34.60 -15.01
N GLY A 74 -21.60 -35.82 -15.01
CA GLY A 74 -22.65 -36.23 -15.94
C GLY A 74 -22.52 -37.67 -16.41
N ASN A 75 -23.66 -38.26 -16.74
CA ASN A 75 -23.75 -39.56 -17.39
C ASN A 75 -24.29 -39.39 -18.81
N ASN A 76 -23.46 -39.65 -19.82
CA ASN A 76 -23.86 -39.54 -21.23
C ASN A 76 -25.03 -40.48 -21.60
N ASN A 77 -25.26 -41.53 -20.83
CA ASN A 77 -26.35 -42.49 -21.04
C ASN A 77 -27.64 -42.08 -20.32
N PHE A 78 -27.61 -41.10 -19.43
CA PHE A 78 -28.80 -40.63 -18.71
C PHE A 78 -29.57 -39.61 -19.56
N LYS A 79 -30.82 -39.92 -19.89
CA LYS A 79 -31.70 -39.00 -20.63
C LYS A 79 -32.34 -38.00 -19.68
N GLY A 80 -31.83 -36.77 -19.66
CA GLY A 80 -32.38 -35.65 -18.90
C GLY A 80 -31.34 -34.97 -18.02
N GLN A 81 -31.81 -34.08 -17.13
CA GLN A 81 -30.96 -33.33 -16.22
C GLN A 81 -30.78 -34.08 -14.89
N GLN A 82 -29.52 -34.22 -14.46
CA GLN A 82 -29.13 -34.81 -13.18
C GLN A 82 -28.79 -33.75 -12.12
N ASN A 83 -28.86 -34.15 -10.85
CA ASN A 83 -28.56 -33.34 -9.67
C ASN A 83 -27.47 -33.98 -8.82
N TYR A 84 -26.39 -33.25 -8.54
CA TYR A 84 -25.24 -33.72 -7.76
C TYR A 84 -25.06 -32.88 -6.49
N LEU A 85 -25.44 -33.44 -5.34
CA LEU A 85 -25.21 -32.85 -4.02
C LEU A 85 -23.86 -33.34 -3.47
N ASN A 86 -22.89 -32.44 -3.40
CA ASN A 86 -21.53 -32.67 -2.93
C ASN A 86 -21.36 -32.02 -1.56
N ILE A 87 -21.05 -32.83 -0.54
CA ILE A 87 -20.88 -32.35 0.82
C ILE A 87 -19.43 -32.62 1.23
N ALA A 88 -18.69 -31.54 1.40
CA ALA A 88 -17.29 -31.57 1.79
C ALA A 88 -17.18 -31.68 3.31
N HIS A 89 -16.67 -32.81 3.78
CA HIS A 89 -16.29 -32.99 5.17
C HIS A 89 -14.81 -32.75 5.33
N GLY A 90 -14.44 -32.06 6.41
CA GLY A 90 -13.07 -31.66 6.66
C GLY A 90 -13.00 -30.29 7.32
N THR A 91 -11.79 -29.80 7.51
CA THR A 91 -11.51 -28.54 8.22
C THR A 91 -10.99 -27.43 7.32
N SER A 92 -10.95 -27.69 6.01
CA SER A 92 -10.44 -26.74 5.02
C SER A 92 -11.56 -26.22 4.11
N LYS A 93 -11.37 -24.99 3.64
CA LYS A 93 -12.23 -24.35 2.64
C LYS A 93 -12.13 -25.08 1.31
N SER A 94 -13.20 -25.07 0.55
CA SER A 94 -13.19 -25.49 -0.85
C SER A 94 -12.53 -24.41 -1.69
N MET A 95 -11.33 -24.68 -2.22
CA MET A 95 -10.61 -23.80 -3.13
C MET A 95 -10.82 -24.29 -4.55
N ILE A 96 -11.49 -23.50 -5.39
CA ILE A 96 -11.73 -23.82 -6.80
C ILE A 96 -10.87 -22.90 -7.68
N GLU A 97 -9.74 -23.42 -8.12
CA GLU A 97 -8.74 -22.81 -9.01
C GLU A 97 -8.79 -23.38 -10.43
N GLY A 98 -9.24 -24.62 -10.59
CA GLY A 98 -9.43 -25.28 -11.87
C GLY A 98 -10.85 -25.18 -12.43
N ILE A 99 -11.26 -26.18 -13.20
CA ILE A 99 -12.51 -26.17 -13.96
C ILE A 99 -13.52 -27.18 -13.36
N LEU A 100 -14.75 -26.75 -13.11
CA LEU A 100 -15.89 -27.62 -12.83
C LEU A 100 -16.86 -27.59 -14.02
N ASN A 101 -17.04 -28.71 -14.70
CA ASN A 101 -17.99 -28.85 -15.81
C ASN A 101 -19.12 -29.81 -15.43
N ALA A 102 -20.37 -29.45 -15.69
CA ALA A 102 -21.52 -30.30 -15.39
C ALA A 102 -22.43 -30.57 -16.60
N GLY A 103 -22.08 -30.10 -17.81
CA GLY A 103 -22.73 -30.53 -19.06
C GLY A 103 -24.25 -30.38 -19.11
N GLY A 104 -24.82 -29.34 -18.49
CA GLY A 104 -26.28 -29.15 -18.39
C GLY A 104 -26.94 -29.73 -17.13
N ASN A 105 -26.15 -30.26 -16.18
CA ASN A 105 -26.60 -30.77 -14.88
C ASN A 105 -26.53 -29.73 -13.77
N ASN A 106 -27.12 -30.05 -12.62
CA ASN A 106 -27.13 -29.20 -11.43
C ASN A 106 -26.10 -29.69 -10.41
N VAL A 107 -25.31 -28.78 -9.86
CA VAL A 107 -24.26 -29.08 -8.88
C VAL A 107 -24.48 -28.23 -7.63
N PHE A 108 -24.53 -28.89 -6.48
CA PHE A 108 -24.65 -28.29 -5.16
C PHE A 108 -23.37 -28.64 -4.39
N LEU A 109 -22.60 -27.64 -3.96
CA LEU A 109 -21.38 -27.79 -3.18
C LEU A 109 -21.60 -27.20 -1.79
N ILE A 110 -21.58 -28.06 -0.78
CA ILE A 110 -21.80 -27.71 0.62
C ILE A 110 -20.47 -27.86 1.37
N ASN A 111 -19.93 -26.76 1.89
CA ASN A 111 -18.75 -26.78 2.75
C ASN A 111 -18.88 -25.74 3.88
N PRO A 112 -19.16 -26.17 5.12
CA PRO A 112 -19.25 -25.27 6.27
C PRO A 112 -18.02 -24.41 6.54
N ASN A 113 -16.81 -24.80 6.12
CA ASN A 113 -15.59 -24.00 6.31
C ASN A 113 -15.52 -22.78 5.38
N GLY A 114 -16.19 -22.84 4.23
CA GLY A 114 -16.16 -21.81 3.19
C GLY A 114 -15.90 -22.37 1.79
N VAL A 115 -16.32 -21.60 0.78
CA VAL A 115 -16.11 -21.91 -0.63
C VAL A 115 -15.52 -20.68 -1.32
N ILE A 116 -14.30 -20.82 -1.85
CA ILE A 116 -13.59 -19.76 -2.56
C ILE A 116 -13.38 -20.21 -4.00
N ILE A 117 -14.08 -19.56 -4.92
CA ILE A 117 -13.83 -19.69 -6.35
C ILE A 117 -12.79 -18.63 -6.68
N THR A 118 -11.57 -19.07 -6.94
CA THR A 118 -10.44 -18.17 -7.16
C THR A 118 -10.50 -17.55 -8.55
N LYS A 119 -9.57 -16.61 -8.79
CA LYS A 119 -9.34 -15.90 -10.05
C LYS A 119 -9.35 -16.81 -11.29
N THR A 120 -8.67 -17.96 -11.22
CA THR A 120 -8.57 -18.92 -12.33
C THR A 120 -9.73 -19.91 -12.39
N GLY A 121 -10.53 -20.01 -11.33
CA GLY A 121 -11.64 -20.94 -11.20
C GLY A 121 -12.72 -20.70 -12.25
N THR A 122 -13.19 -21.78 -12.89
CA THR A 122 -14.29 -21.72 -13.86
C THR A 122 -15.34 -22.78 -13.56
N ILE A 123 -16.60 -22.37 -13.43
CA ILE A 123 -17.75 -23.26 -13.20
C ILE A 123 -18.67 -23.21 -14.42
N ASN A 124 -19.01 -24.37 -15.00
CA ASN A 124 -19.98 -24.51 -16.10
C ASN A 124 -21.06 -25.53 -15.69
N ALA A 125 -22.29 -25.08 -15.46
CA ALA A 125 -23.40 -25.95 -15.02
C ALA A 125 -24.75 -25.48 -15.57
N ASN A 126 -25.84 -26.22 -15.36
CA ASN A 126 -27.19 -25.65 -15.50
C ASN A 126 -27.58 -24.88 -14.24
N ARG A 127 -27.37 -25.47 -13.07
CA ARG A 127 -27.53 -24.78 -11.79
C ARG A 127 -26.31 -25.02 -10.93
N PHE A 128 -25.79 -23.96 -10.31
CA PHE A 128 -24.71 -24.06 -9.34
C PHE A 128 -25.13 -23.48 -8.00
N VAL A 129 -25.01 -24.27 -6.94
CA VAL A 129 -25.26 -23.83 -5.56
C VAL A 129 -23.99 -24.03 -4.77
N ALA A 130 -23.42 -22.97 -4.19
CA ALA A 130 -22.36 -23.07 -3.19
C ALA A 130 -22.90 -22.57 -1.85
N SER A 131 -22.83 -23.41 -0.82
CA SER A 131 -23.33 -23.07 0.50
C SER A 131 -22.39 -23.48 1.62
N THR A 132 -22.31 -22.66 2.67
CA THR A 132 -21.60 -22.99 3.90
C THR A 132 -22.55 -23.39 5.03
N SER A 133 -23.84 -23.57 4.73
CA SER A 133 -24.78 -24.11 5.71
C SER A 133 -24.68 -25.62 5.73
N SER A 134 -24.41 -26.23 6.89
CA SER A 134 -24.51 -27.68 7.07
C SER A 134 -25.86 -28.20 6.60
N MET A 135 -25.90 -29.46 6.21
CA MET A 135 -27.12 -30.18 5.90
C MET A 135 -27.22 -31.40 6.81
N ASP A 136 -28.38 -31.63 7.42
CA ASP A 136 -28.61 -32.84 8.22
C ASP A 136 -28.89 -34.06 7.32
N SER A 137 -28.71 -35.26 7.88
CA SER A 137 -28.89 -36.52 7.12
C SER A 137 -30.32 -36.68 6.58
N LYS A 138 -31.32 -36.18 7.31
CA LYS A 138 -32.72 -36.25 6.88
C LYS A 138 -32.94 -35.45 5.59
N SER A 139 -32.43 -34.24 5.54
CA SER A 139 -32.49 -33.37 4.37
C SER A 139 -31.73 -33.99 3.19
N MET A 140 -30.58 -34.63 3.43
CA MET A 140 -29.83 -35.33 2.39
C MET A 140 -30.64 -36.50 1.82
N GLN A 141 -31.33 -37.25 2.67
CA GLN A 141 -32.23 -38.31 2.22
C GLN A 141 -33.40 -37.76 1.39
N ASP A 142 -34.01 -36.66 1.83
CA ASP A 142 -35.11 -36.04 1.08
C ASP A 142 -34.65 -35.49 -0.29
N PHE A 143 -33.39 -35.07 -0.42
CA PHE A 143 -32.77 -34.76 -1.71
C PHE A 143 -32.61 -36.02 -2.59
N ALA A 144 -32.07 -37.11 -2.03
CA ALA A 144 -31.88 -38.38 -2.74
C ALA A 144 -33.21 -38.90 -3.28
N ASP A 145 -34.25 -38.91 -2.44
CA ASP A 145 -35.61 -39.35 -2.76
C ASP A 145 -36.34 -38.42 -3.76
N GLY A 146 -35.80 -37.23 -4.04
CA GLY A 146 -36.43 -36.24 -4.92
C GLY A 146 -37.65 -35.54 -4.31
N LYS A 147 -37.78 -35.54 -2.98
CA LYS A 147 -38.85 -34.83 -2.25
C LYS A 147 -38.62 -33.32 -2.21
N LEU A 148 -37.37 -32.89 -2.40
CA LEU A 148 -37.01 -31.48 -2.50
C LEU A 148 -37.18 -31.00 -3.93
N VAL A 149 -37.84 -29.84 -4.10
CA VAL A 149 -38.06 -29.25 -5.42
C VAL A 149 -36.73 -28.69 -5.92
N TYR A 150 -36.03 -29.45 -6.77
CA TYR A 150 -34.65 -29.18 -7.17
C TYR A 150 -34.42 -27.84 -7.90
N ASN A 151 -35.46 -27.21 -8.45
CA ASN A 151 -35.36 -25.90 -9.11
C ASN A 151 -35.34 -24.72 -8.11
N THR A 152 -35.83 -24.93 -6.88
CA THR A 152 -35.83 -23.92 -5.80
C THR A 152 -34.99 -24.35 -4.60
N PHE A 153 -34.59 -25.62 -4.53
CA PHE A 153 -33.82 -26.17 -3.42
C PHE A 153 -32.53 -25.38 -3.15
N SER A 154 -32.34 -25.00 -1.88
CA SER A 154 -31.10 -24.48 -1.30
C SER A 154 -31.09 -24.97 0.16
N PRO A 155 -29.93 -25.31 0.74
CA PRO A 155 -29.84 -25.60 2.18
C PRO A 155 -30.42 -24.45 3.01
N VAL A 156 -31.02 -24.77 4.15
CA VAL A 156 -31.49 -23.73 5.09
C VAL A 156 -30.30 -22.91 5.59
N PHE A 157 -30.39 -21.59 5.47
CA PHE A 157 -29.28 -20.70 5.84
C PHE A 157 -28.97 -20.74 7.34
N LYS A 158 -27.72 -21.11 7.68
CA LYS A 158 -27.18 -21.06 9.04
C LYS A 158 -26.12 -19.95 9.18
N PRO A 159 -26.27 -19.02 10.14
CA PRO A 159 -25.43 -17.82 10.26
C PRO A 159 -23.99 -18.07 10.75
N ASN A 160 -23.64 -19.29 11.19
CA ASN A 160 -22.34 -19.62 11.77
C ASN A 160 -21.41 -20.40 10.82
N GLY A 161 -21.69 -20.42 9.52
CA GLY A 161 -20.82 -21.08 8.53
C GLY A 161 -19.70 -20.18 8.00
N GLY A 162 -18.85 -20.73 7.14
CA GLY A 162 -17.78 -20.06 6.42
C GLY A 162 -18.25 -18.92 5.49
N ASN A 163 -17.31 -18.36 4.75
CA ASN A 163 -17.61 -17.36 3.73
C ASN A 163 -17.69 -18.02 2.34
N VAL A 164 -18.53 -17.49 1.45
CA VAL A 164 -18.51 -17.81 0.03
C VAL A 164 -17.94 -16.62 -0.73
N VAL A 165 -16.81 -16.81 -1.40
CA VAL A 165 -16.16 -15.75 -2.17
C VAL A 165 -16.01 -16.22 -3.61
N ASN A 166 -16.47 -15.41 -4.58
CA ASN A 166 -16.24 -15.65 -5.99
C ASN A 166 -15.39 -14.52 -6.60
N MET A 167 -14.22 -14.91 -7.09
CA MET A 167 -13.32 -14.13 -7.94
C MET A 167 -13.18 -14.78 -9.34
N GLY A 168 -13.78 -15.95 -9.56
CA GLY A 168 -13.70 -16.68 -10.82
C GLY A 168 -14.92 -16.48 -11.73
N THR A 169 -15.00 -17.31 -12.77
CA THR A 169 -16.08 -17.29 -13.77
C THR A 169 -17.12 -18.37 -13.48
N ILE A 170 -18.41 -18.01 -13.51
CA ILE A 170 -19.52 -18.97 -13.37
C ILE A 170 -20.46 -18.81 -14.57
N ASN A 171 -20.63 -19.87 -15.35
CA ASN A 171 -21.61 -19.97 -16.42
C ASN A 171 -22.67 -20.99 -16.00
N ALA A 172 -23.86 -20.53 -15.63
CA ALA A 172 -24.97 -21.40 -15.30
C ALA A 172 -26.31 -20.74 -15.58
N LYS A 173 -27.38 -21.51 -15.78
CA LYS A 173 -28.73 -20.94 -15.89
C LYS A 173 -29.16 -20.27 -14.57
N ASN A 174 -28.87 -20.90 -13.43
CA ASN A 174 -29.16 -20.35 -12.11
C ASN A 174 -27.98 -20.51 -11.15
N VAL A 175 -27.70 -19.50 -10.34
CA VAL A 175 -26.62 -19.51 -9.34
C VAL A 175 -27.18 -19.18 -7.97
N THR A 176 -26.80 -19.95 -6.94
CA THR A 176 -27.09 -19.62 -5.54
C THR A 176 -25.81 -19.67 -4.72
N LEU A 177 -25.43 -18.57 -4.08
CA LEU A 177 -24.27 -18.51 -3.17
C LEU A 177 -24.75 -18.16 -1.78
N GLN A 178 -24.39 -18.98 -0.79
CA GLN A 178 -24.92 -18.88 0.55
C GLN A 178 -23.83 -19.06 1.61
N GLY A 179 -23.60 -18.06 2.47
CA GLY A 179 -22.63 -18.19 3.56
C GLY A 179 -22.72 -17.07 4.58
N ASN A 180 -21.92 -17.12 5.65
CA ASN A 180 -21.94 -16.06 6.66
C ASN A 180 -21.62 -14.69 6.03
N LYS A 181 -20.55 -14.64 5.22
CA LYS A 181 -20.34 -13.57 4.25
C LYS A 181 -20.36 -14.13 2.84
N VAL A 182 -21.10 -13.49 1.94
CA VAL A 182 -21.03 -13.74 0.50
C VAL A 182 -20.35 -12.55 -0.15
N MET A 183 -19.25 -12.77 -0.88
CA MET A 183 -18.53 -11.71 -1.57
C MET A 183 -18.31 -12.05 -3.04
N LEU A 184 -18.77 -11.17 -3.92
CA LEU A 184 -18.43 -11.16 -5.33
C LEU A 184 -17.44 -10.03 -5.58
N SER A 185 -16.31 -10.34 -6.20
CA SER A 185 -15.27 -9.35 -6.49
C SER A 185 -14.86 -9.46 -7.95
N ALA A 186 -14.68 -8.31 -8.61
CA ALA A 186 -14.01 -8.26 -9.89
C ALA A 186 -12.59 -8.82 -9.76
N ASP A 187 -12.18 -9.53 -10.80
CA ASP A 187 -10.84 -10.01 -11.02
C ASP A 187 -10.55 -10.04 -12.53
N THR A 188 -9.27 -9.90 -12.83
CA THR A 188 -8.73 -9.65 -14.16
C THR A 188 -7.61 -10.63 -14.46
N SER A 189 -7.84 -11.91 -14.19
CA SER A 189 -6.91 -12.98 -14.55
C SER A 189 -6.63 -12.99 -16.05
N TRP A 190 -5.42 -13.38 -16.43
CA TRP A 190 -5.05 -13.48 -17.84
C TRP A 190 -5.61 -14.73 -18.50
N ASP A 191 -6.03 -14.59 -19.77
CA ASP A 191 -6.38 -15.69 -20.65
C ASP A 191 -5.19 -16.02 -21.55
N ASP A 192 -4.36 -16.96 -21.11
CA ASP A 192 -3.19 -17.45 -21.86
C ASP A 192 -3.55 -17.89 -23.28
N LYS A 193 -4.76 -18.45 -23.48
CA LYS A 193 -5.18 -18.99 -24.77
C LYS A 193 -5.55 -17.92 -25.77
N ASN A 194 -6.09 -16.80 -25.28
CA ASN A 194 -6.60 -15.72 -26.12
C ASN A 194 -5.74 -14.45 -26.06
N ASN A 195 -4.60 -14.51 -25.36
CA ASN A 195 -3.66 -13.40 -25.18
C ASN A 195 -4.35 -12.09 -24.79
N LYS A 196 -5.30 -12.18 -23.85
CA LYS A 196 -6.11 -11.05 -23.38
C LYS A 196 -6.44 -11.20 -21.92
N ILE A 197 -6.79 -10.10 -21.27
CA ILE A 197 -7.28 -10.13 -19.90
C ILE A 197 -8.69 -10.74 -19.87
N LYS A 198 -8.89 -11.76 -19.04
CA LYS A 198 -10.18 -12.37 -18.72
C LYS A 198 -10.81 -11.58 -17.58
N TYR A 199 -11.91 -10.94 -17.87
CA TYR A 199 -12.75 -10.31 -16.86
C TYR A 199 -13.74 -11.35 -16.29
N ASN A 200 -13.70 -11.59 -14.98
CA ASN A 200 -14.53 -12.61 -14.37
C ASN A 200 -16.03 -12.22 -14.39
N GLN A 201 -16.89 -13.16 -14.76
CA GLN A 201 -18.33 -12.93 -14.81
C GLN A 201 -19.13 -14.13 -14.29
N ILE A 202 -20.24 -13.84 -13.64
CA ILE A 202 -21.34 -14.77 -13.37
C ILE A 202 -22.39 -14.54 -14.45
N THR A 203 -22.40 -15.41 -15.45
CA THR A 203 -23.42 -15.44 -16.51
C THR A 203 -24.54 -16.37 -16.09
N ALA A 204 -25.72 -15.82 -15.80
CA ALA A 204 -26.90 -16.59 -15.42
C ALA A 204 -28.23 -15.89 -15.70
N ASP A 205 -29.32 -16.66 -15.80
CA ASP A 205 -30.68 -16.10 -15.89
C ASP A 205 -31.10 -15.50 -14.53
N ASN A 206 -30.73 -16.18 -13.44
CA ASN A 206 -30.99 -15.73 -12.06
C ASN A 206 -29.80 -16.01 -11.13
N ILE A 207 -29.49 -15.05 -10.27
CA ILE A 207 -28.47 -15.16 -9.22
C ILE A 207 -29.13 -14.89 -7.87
N ASP A 208 -28.87 -15.74 -6.88
CA ASP A 208 -29.42 -15.66 -5.52
C ASP A 208 -28.28 -15.68 -4.50
N LEU A 209 -28.10 -14.60 -3.73
CA LEU A 209 -27.00 -14.43 -2.78
C LEU A 209 -27.56 -14.31 -1.36
N LYS A 210 -27.12 -15.16 -0.44
CA LYS A 210 -27.69 -15.25 0.91
C LYS A 210 -26.62 -15.23 2.00
N GLY A 211 -26.73 -14.33 2.96
CA GLY A 211 -25.78 -14.29 4.08
C GLY A 211 -26.14 -13.34 5.22
N ASN A 212 -25.31 -13.32 6.27
CA ASN A 212 -25.38 -12.25 7.27
C ASN A 212 -24.84 -10.96 6.66
N GLU A 213 -23.75 -11.08 5.92
CA GLU A 213 -23.21 -10.00 5.10
C GLU A 213 -23.15 -10.40 3.62
N VAL A 214 -23.57 -9.51 2.71
CA VAL A 214 -23.51 -9.75 1.26
C VAL A 214 -22.86 -8.56 0.57
N TYR A 215 -21.75 -8.79 -0.12
CA TYR A 215 -20.99 -7.79 -0.85
C TYR A 215 -20.95 -8.16 -2.32
N VAL A 216 -21.48 -7.29 -3.18
CA VAL A 216 -21.60 -7.56 -4.61
C VAL A 216 -20.89 -6.48 -5.39
N ASP A 217 -19.77 -6.84 -6.00
CA ASP A 217 -19.25 -6.05 -7.11
C ASP A 217 -20.11 -6.28 -8.35
N ILE A 218 -20.94 -5.30 -8.67
CA ILE A 218 -22.00 -5.43 -9.68
C ILE A 218 -21.46 -5.67 -11.08
N SER A 219 -20.21 -5.28 -11.32
CA SER A 219 -19.54 -5.50 -12.58
C SER A 219 -19.39 -6.98 -12.90
N THR A 220 -19.31 -7.85 -11.90
CA THR A 220 -19.14 -9.31 -12.08
C THR A 220 -20.42 -9.99 -12.56
N ILE A 221 -21.56 -9.31 -12.52
CA ILE A 221 -22.86 -9.89 -12.83
C ILE A 221 -23.13 -9.77 -14.32
N LYS A 222 -23.39 -10.87 -15.02
CA LYS A 222 -23.97 -10.87 -16.38
C LYS A 222 -25.31 -11.58 -16.35
N SER A 223 -26.25 -10.94 -15.67
CA SER A 223 -27.62 -11.40 -15.48
C SER A 223 -28.57 -10.21 -15.45
N LYS A 224 -29.83 -10.43 -15.84
CA LYS A 224 -30.91 -9.46 -15.62
C LYS A 224 -31.47 -9.52 -14.20
N ASN A 225 -31.35 -10.65 -13.50
CA ASN A 225 -32.01 -10.86 -12.21
C ASN A 225 -31.01 -11.19 -11.12
N LEU A 226 -30.95 -10.35 -10.08
CA LEU A 226 -30.15 -10.56 -8.88
C LEU A 226 -31.03 -10.49 -7.64
N THR A 227 -31.10 -11.59 -6.90
CA THR A 227 -31.74 -11.67 -5.60
C THR A 227 -30.68 -11.64 -4.50
N THR A 228 -30.88 -10.81 -3.48
CA THR A 228 -29.98 -10.71 -2.33
C THR A 228 -30.77 -10.89 -1.04
N GLU A 229 -30.28 -11.73 -0.13
CA GLU A 229 -30.82 -11.94 1.22
C GLU A 229 -29.70 -11.68 2.25
N ALA A 230 -29.58 -10.43 2.69
CA ALA A 230 -28.56 -10.01 3.66
C ALA A 230 -29.22 -9.68 5.00
N LYS A 231 -28.90 -10.45 6.05
CA LYS A 231 -29.57 -10.26 7.36
C LYS A 231 -29.11 -9.01 8.10
N ASN A 232 -27.79 -8.77 8.13
CA ASN A 232 -27.22 -7.69 8.94
C ASN A 232 -26.75 -6.53 8.07
N LYS A 233 -26.11 -6.82 6.93
CA LYS A 233 -25.48 -5.81 6.10
C LYS A 233 -25.30 -6.28 4.66
N GLY A 234 -25.70 -5.48 3.70
CA GLY A 234 -25.47 -5.77 2.30
C GLY A 234 -24.95 -4.53 1.58
N ILE A 235 -23.95 -4.67 0.71
CA ILE A 235 -23.49 -3.58 -0.17
C ILE A 235 -23.30 -4.09 -1.60
N ALA A 236 -24.03 -3.50 -2.54
CA ALA A 236 -23.81 -3.68 -3.97
C ALA A 236 -23.05 -2.45 -4.46
N TYR A 237 -21.80 -2.66 -4.83
CA TYR A 237 -20.85 -1.62 -5.21
C TYR A 237 -20.31 -1.86 -6.61
N LEU A 238 -19.57 -0.89 -7.12
CA LEU A 238 -18.86 -0.98 -8.39
C LEU A 238 -17.38 -0.71 -8.10
N SER A 239 -16.49 -1.69 -8.31
CA SER A 239 -15.05 -1.47 -8.16
C SER A 239 -14.46 -0.72 -9.35
N ALA A 240 -13.34 -0.01 -9.13
CA ALA A 240 -12.59 0.62 -10.22
C ALA A 240 -12.06 -0.43 -11.21
N THR A 241 -11.64 -1.60 -10.71
CA THR A 241 -11.29 -2.76 -11.54
C THR A 241 -12.45 -3.19 -12.43
N GLY A 242 -13.63 -3.41 -11.86
CA GLY A 242 -14.84 -3.79 -12.58
C GLY A 242 -15.27 -2.76 -13.62
N TYR A 243 -15.26 -1.49 -13.23
CA TYR A 243 -15.63 -0.37 -14.10
C TYR A 243 -14.66 -0.19 -15.28
N TYR A 244 -13.36 -0.44 -15.09
CA TYR A 244 -12.34 -0.29 -16.15
C TYR A 244 -12.60 -1.14 -17.40
N TYR A 245 -13.17 -2.33 -17.25
CA TYR A 245 -13.46 -3.23 -18.38
C TYR A 245 -14.76 -2.92 -19.09
N ASN A 246 -15.69 -2.22 -18.44
CA ASN A 246 -16.96 -1.87 -19.05
C ASN A 246 -17.52 -0.54 -18.50
N PRO A 247 -16.88 0.59 -18.81
CA PRO A 247 -17.26 1.88 -18.25
C PRO A 247 -18.58 2.43 -18.81
N THR A 248 -19.04 1.89 -19.94
CA THR A 248 -20.29 2.30 -20.62
C THR A 248 -21.50 1.45 -20.24
N ARG A 249 -21.34 0.47 -19.35
CA ARG A 249 -22.43 -0.43 -18.97
C ARG A 249 -23.49 0.28 -18.14
N GLU A 250 -24.76 0.05 -18.49
CA GLU A 250 -25.91 0.44 -17.69
C GLU A 250 -26.12 -0.55 -16.53
N TYR A 251 -25.45 -0.30 -15.40
CA TYR A 251 -25.55 -1.16 -14.21
C TYR A 251 -26.95 -1.16 -13.56
N ASN A 252 -27.77 -0.17 -13.86
CA ASN A 252 -29.15 -0.05 -13.36
C ASN A 252 -30.13 -1.02 -14.04
N ASP A 253 -29.76 -1.64 -15.16
CA ASP A 253 -30.60 -2.63 -15.87
C ASP A 253 -30.74 -3.95 -15.13
N ILE A 254 -29.97 -4.16 -14.06
CA ILE A 254 -30.08 -5.34 -13.21
C ILE A 254 -31.29 -5.18 -12.29
N VAL A 255 -32.26 -6.08 -12.45
CA VAL A 255 -33.44 -6.17 -11.57
C VAL A 255 -33.01 -6.77 -10.23
N PHE A 256 -32.96 -5.92 -9.20
CA PHE A 256 -32.66 -6.30 -7.82
C PHE A 256 -33.91 -6.72 -7.05
N THR A 257 -33.99 -7.98 -6.64
CA THR A 257 -34.94 -8.43 -5.61
C THR A 257 -34.23 -8.50 -4.27
N THR A 258 -34.51 -7.55 -3.37
CA THR A 258 -33.84 -7.47 -2.06
C THR A 258 -34.72 -8.04 -0.96
N LYS A 259 -34.14 -8.98 -0.19
CA LYS A 259 -34.65 -9.47 1.09
C LYS A 259 -33.64 -9.03 2.18
N GLY A 260 -34.07 -8.31 3.21
CA GLY A 260 -33.17 -7.79 4.24
C GLY A 260 -32.42 -6.50 3.84
N VAL A 261 -31.25 -6.27 4.45
CA VAL A 261 -30.50 -5.00 4.38
C VAL A 261 -29.59 -4.97 3.16
N MET A 262 -29.81 -4.04 2.23
CA MET A 262 -28.96 -3.88 1.05
C MET A 262 -28.79 -2.41 0.68
N ASP A 263 -27.57 -1.91 0.82
CA ASP A 263 -27.17 -0.61 0.27
C ASP A 263 -26.70 -0.79 -1.18
N LYS A 264 -27.19 0.08 -2.07
CA LYS A 264 -26.96 0.03 -3.52
C LYS A 264 -26.14 1.24 -3.92
N THR A 265 -24.84 1.13 -3.71
CA THR A 265 -23.89 2.24 -3.91
C THR A 265 -23.24 2.24 -5.29
N TYR A 266 -23.40 1.18 -6.07
CA TYR A 266 -22.77 0.98 -7.38
C TYR A 266 -23.04 2.08 -8.42
N ASN A 267 -24.10 2.87 -8.28
CA ASN A 267 -24.41 4.02 -9.15
C ASN A 267 -24.12 5.38 -8.48
N GLN A 268 -23.73 5.38 -7.21
CA GLN A 268 -23.42 6.58 -6.42
C GLN A 268 -21.91 6.90 -6.44
N TYR A 269 -21.06 5.88 -6.48
CA TYR A 269 -19.62 6.04 -6.58
C TYR A 269 -18.93 4.78 -7.10
N ILE A 270 -17.70 4.96 -7.56
CA ILE A 270 -16.78 3.86 -7.88
C ILE A 270 -15.85 3.64 -6.68
N SER A 271 -15.78 2.40 -6.20
CA SER A 271 -14.96 2.02 -5.06
C SER A 271 -13.52 1.66 -5.46
N ILE A 272 -12.58 2.01 -4.59
CA ILE A 272 -11.15 1.70 -4.75
C ILE A 272 -10.67 1.06 -3.43
N GLY A 273 -10.42 -0.25 -3.43
CA GLY A 273 -10.11 -1.00 -2.21
C GLY A 273 -8.74 -1.67 -2.18
N SER A 274 -7.96 -1.57 -3.26
CA SER A 274 -6.68 -2.26 -3.44
C SER A 274 -5.74 -1.48 -4.35
N ASP A 275 -4.47 -1.88 -4.40
CA ASP A 275 -3.52 -1.34 -5.38
C ASP A 275 -3.90 -1.72 -6.81
N LEU A 276 -4.53 -2.89 -7.03
CA LEU A 276 -5.12 -3.29 -8.30
C LEU A 276 -6.27 -2.34 -8.74
N ASP A 277 -7.16 -1.97 -7.82
CA ASP A 277 -8.21 -1.00 -8.12
C ASP A 277 -7.62 0.37 -8.46
N TRP A 278 -6.60 0.80 -7.72
CA TRP A 278 -5.91 2.06 -8.03
C TRP A 278 -5.22 2.00 -9.39
N TRP A 279 -4.63 0.88 -9.75
CA TRP A 279 -4.00 0.65 -11.05
C TRP A 279 -5.01 0.81 -12.18
N HIS A 280 -6.18 0.18 -12.05
CA HIS A 280 -7.27 0.35 -13.03
C HIS A 280 -7.87 1.75 -13.03
N PHE A 281 -7.97 2.38 -11.87
CA PHE A 281 -8.40 3.78 -11.74
C PHE A 281 -7.46 4.72 -12.48
N ALA A 282 -6.16 4.65 -12.22
CA ALA A 282 -5.17 5.50 -12.86
C ALA A 282 -5.05 5.22 -14.36
N LYS A 283 -4.96 3.94 -14.76
CA LYS A 283 -4.89 3.56 -16.17
C LYS A 283 -6.14 3.98 -16.94
N GLY A 284 -7.32 3.70 -16.38
CA GLY A 284 -8.60 4.11 -16.95
C GLY A 284 -8.68 5.62 -17.10
N TRP A 285 -8.37 6.36 -16.03
CA TRP A 285 -8.40 7.81 -16.05
C TRP A 285 -7.42 8.40 -17.07
N ASN A 286 -6.19 7.89 -17.16
CA ASN A 286 -5.13 8.44 -17.99
C ASN A 286 -5.19 8.04 -19.47
N GLU A 287 -5.92 6.98 -19.82
CA GLU A 287 -5.91 6.39 -21.17
C GLU A 287 -7.29 6.28 -21.83
N LYS A 288 -8.39 6.29 -21.07
CA LYS A 288 -9.74 5.97 -21.58
C LYS A 288 -10.75 7.10 -21.38
N ALA A 289 -11.24 7.69 -22.47
CA ALA A 289 -12.20 8.79 -22.41
C ALA A 289 -13.59 8.37 -21.87
N ASP A 290 -14.07 7.20 -22.25
CA ASP A 290 -15.31 6.60 -21.75
C ASP A 290 -15.28 6.34 -20.23
N PHE A 291 -14.12 5.95 -19.69
CA PHE A 291 -13.91 5.83 -18.24
C PHE A 291 -14.06 7.17 -17.51
N ARG A 292 -13.58 8.27 -18.10
CA ARG A 292 -13.70 9.61 -17.49
C ARG A 292 -15.11 10.19 -17.57
N ASN A 293 -15.82 9.87 -18.66
CA ASN A 293 -17.11 10.49 -18.98
C ASN A 293 -18.32 9.83 -18.29
N ASN A 294 -18.23 8.55 -17.92
CA ASN A 294 -19.37 7.77 -17.42
C ASN A 294 -19.29 7.45 -15.91
N VAL A 295 -18.57 8.26 -15.13
CA VAL A 295 -18.27 7.98 -13.71
C VAL A 295 -19.55 8.00 -12.87
N ALA A 296 -19.86 6.87 -12.23
CA ALA A 296 -20.99 6.73 -11.32
C ALA A 296 -20.96 7.80 -10.20
N GLY A 297 -22.06 8.56 -10.07
CA GLY A 297 -22.21 9.69 -9.15
C GLY A 297 -21.08 10.72 -9.14
N ASN A 298 -20.30 10.81 -10.23
CA ASN A 298 -19.11 11.66 -10.33
C ASN A 298 -18.12 11.51 -9.16
N THR A 299 -18.05 10.32 -8.55
CA THR A 299 -17.32 10.11 -7.28
C THR A 299 -16.54 8.81 -7.28
N PHE A 300 -15.30 8.88 -6.80
CA PHE A 300 -14.48 7.73 -6.40
C PHE A 300 -14.33 7.72 -4.87
N LYS A 301 -14.45 6.54 -4.25
CA LYS A 301 -14.28 6.40 -2.80
C LYS A 301 -13.31 5.30 -2.43
N LEU A 302 -12.41 5.58 -1.49
CA LEU A 302 -11.59 4.53 -0.88
C LEU A 302 -12.45 3.65 0.03
N THR A 303 -12.25 2.35 -0.05
CA THR A 303 -12.93 1.36 0.83
C THR A 303 -11.98 0.64 1.77
N ASN A 304 -10.68 0.85 1.61
CA ASN A 304 -9.66 0.24 2.43
C ASN A 304 -8.38 1.08 2.41
N ASN A 305 -7.46 0.78 3.35
CA ASN A 305 -6.09 1.29 3.24
C ASN A 305 -5.40 0.64 2.05
N ILE A 306 -4.61 1.41 1.30
CA ILE A 306 -3.89 0.93 0.12
C ILE A 306 -2.39 1.08 0.34
N ASP A 307 -1.67 -0.01 0.15
CA ASP A 307 -0.21 -0.08 0.25
C ASP A 307 0.40 -0.11 -1.16
N PHE A 308 1.13 0.94 -1.53
CA PHE A 308 1.82 1.05 -2.83
C PHE A 308 3.23 0.48 -2.81
N LYS A 309 3.60 -0.30 -1.78
CA LYS A 309 4.75 -1.21 -1.80
C LYS A 309 6.10 -0.54 -2.16
N ALA A 310 6.30 0.73 -1.81
CA ALA A 310 7.59 1.42 -1.99
C ALA A 310 8.77 0.64 -1.37
N SER A 311 8.56 0.02 -0.20
CA SER A 311 9.55 -0.83 0.46
C SER A 311 9.97 -2.06 -0.34
N SER A 312 9.17 -2.47 -1.32
CA SER A 312 9.45 -3.59 -2.24
C SER A 312 9.99 -3.10 -3.59
N GLY A 313 10.37 -1.83 -3.70
CA GLY A 313 10.94 -1.23 -4.91
C GLY A 313 9.92 -0.81 -5.97
N GLN A 314 8.61 -0.84 -5.67
CA GLN A 314 7.59 -0.35 -6.60
C GLN A 314 7.72 1.16 -6.82
N ASN A 315 7.60 1.59 -8.07
CA ASN A 315 7.60 2.99 -8.47
C ASN A 315 6.20 3.38 -8.92
N TYR A 316 5.58 4.34 -8.23
CA TYR A 316 4.24 4.84 -8.53
C TYR A 316 4.12 5.41 -9.96
N ALA A 317 5.20 5.98 -10.51
CA ALA A 317 5.21 6.48 -11.89
C ALA A 317 5.34 5.38 -12.96
N ASN A 318 5.66 4.14 -12.57
CA ASN A 318 5.79 2.97 -13.45
C ASN A 318 5.51 1.68 -12.64
N TYR A 319 4.27 1.54 -12.19
CA TYR A 319 3.86 0.53 -11.21
C TYR A 319 3.49 -0.77 -11.91
N TRP A 320 4.07 -1.88 -11.46
CA TRP A 320 3.83 -3.21 -12.03
C TRP A 320 2.82 -4.01 -11.19
N ILE A 321 1.85 -4.63 -11.85
CA ILE A 321 1.01 -5.67 -11.26
C ILE A 321 1.06 -6.90 -12.15
N ASP A 322 1.38 -8.04 -11.56
CA ASP A 322 1.28 -9.35 -12.20
C ASP A 322 -0.19 -9.69 -12.48
N LEU A 323 -0.68 -9.39 -13.68
CA LEU A 323 -2.07 -9.60 -14.08
C LEU A 323 -2.30 -11.06 -14.46
N ASN A 324 -1.27 -11.76 -14.95
CA ASN A 324 -1.36 -13.14 -15.42
C ASN A 324 -0.97 -14.20 -14.35
N GLY A 325 -0.32 -13.77 -13.27
CA GLY A 325 0.14 -14.63 -12.18
C GLY A 325 1.31 -15.53 -12.57
N ASP A 326 2.07 -15.18 -13.61
CA ASP A 326 3.24 -15.94 -14.10
C ASP A 326 4.56 -15.45 -13.48
N GLY A 327 4.52 -14.34 -12.75
CA GLY A 327 5.66 -13.74 -12.07
C GLY A 327 6.66 -13.04 -12.99
N LYS A 328 6.36 -12.88 -14.28
CA LYS A 328 7.17 -12.13 -15.25
C LYS A 328 6.61 -10.73 -15.44
N LYS A 329 7.48 -9.81 -15.81
CA LYS A 329 7.13 -8.39 -16.00
C LYS A 329 6.85 -8.12 -17.47
N ASP A 330 5.58 -8.11 -17.86
CA ASP A 330 5.19 -7.79 -19.24
C ASP A 330 4.90 -6.29 -19.43
N ALA A 331 5.14 -5.77 -20.64
CA ALA A 331 5.02 -4.34 -20.91
C ALA A 331 3.60 -3.78 -20.70
N ASN A 332 2.57 -4.61 -20.84
CA ASN A 332 1.16 -4.24 -20.64
C ASN A 332 0.71 -4.24 -19.17
N GLU A 333 1.55 -4.72 -18.27
CA GLU A 333 1.30 -4.84 -16.81
C GLU A 333 1.80 -3.64 -16.01
N PHE A 334 2.44 -2.68 -16.68
CA PHE A 334 2.85 -1.41 -16.08
C PHE A 334 1.79 -0.33 -16.28
N THR A 335 1.68 0.57 -15.31
CA THR A 335 0.92 1.82 -15.46
C THR A 335 1.57 2.97 -14.69
N ASN A 336 1.28 4.19 -15.10
CA ASN A 336 1.57 5.37 -14.29
C ASN A 336 0.39 5.63 -13.35
N MET A 337 0.61 5.48 -12.04
CA MET A 337 -0.42 5.60 -11.00
C MET A 337 -0.77 7.07 -10.68
N ILE A 338 -0.03 8.04 -11.23
CA ILE A 338 -0.32 9.47 -11.10
C ILE A 338 -1.59 9.77 -11.89
N VAL A 339 -2.68 10.12 -11.21
CA VAL A 339 -3.96 10.34 -11.86
C VAL A 339 -4.00 11.74 -12.46
N GLY A 340 -4.23 11.83 -13.77
CA GLY A 340 -4.32 13.10 -14.49
C GLY A 340 -2.98 13.79 -14.75
N PHE A 341 -1.95 13.01 -15.07
CA PHE A 341 -0.59 13.55 -15.28
C PHE A 341 -0.36 14.23 -16.64
N LYS A 342 -1.31 14.15 -17.57
CA LYS A 342 -1.30 14.82 -18.88
C LYS A 342 -2.33 15.94 -18.92
N ASP A 343 -2.09 16.95 -19.76
CA ASP A 343 -2.98 18.12 -19.90
C ASP A 343 -4.43 17.77 -20.26
N ASP A 344 -4.64 16.78 -21.13
CA ASP A 344 -5.95 16.31 -21.62
C ASP A 344 -6.62 15.29 -20.68
N SER A 345 -6.00 15.01 -19.53
CA SER A 345 -6.43 14.00 -18.57
C SER A 345 -6.64 14.54 -17.16
N ALA A 346 -6.72 15.86 -16.98
CA ALA A 346 -6.93 16.47 -15.66
C ALA A 346 -8.08 15.79 -14.89
N PHE A 347 -7.89 15.54 -13.60
CA PHE A 347 -8.92 14.94 -12.76
C PHE A 347 -10.04 15.94 -12.48
N THR A 348 -11.30 15.57 -12.73
CA THR A 348 -12.46 16.49 -12.70
C THR A 348 -13.60 16.01 -11.79
N LYS A 349 -13.38 14.98 -10.97
CA LYS A 349 -14.42 14.31 -10.18
C LYS A 349 -14.21 14.51 -8.69
N THR A 350 -15.08 13.91 -7.89
CA THR A 350 -14.88 13.83 -6.44
C THR A 350 -14.05 12.60 -6.09
N PHE A 351 -13.06 12.76 -5.23
CA PHE A 351 -12.32 11.67 -4.60
C PHE A 351 -12.45 11.79 -3.07
N ASP A 352 -13.06 10.78 -2.46
CA ASP A 352 -13.32 10.72 -1.01
C ASP A 352 -12.50 9.58 -0.39
N GLY A 353 -11.53 9.92 0.44
CA GLY A 353 -10.67 8.95 1.11
C GLY A 353 -11.37 8.21 2.25
N GLN A 354 -12.52 8.69 2.73
CA GLN A 354 -13.29 8.12 3.86
C GLN A 354 -12.44 7.82 5.12
N GLY A 355 -11.34 8.55 5.33
CA GLY A 355 -10.40 8.33 6.43
C GLY A 355 -9.50 7.08 6.29
N TYR A 356 -9.48 6.43 5.12
CA TYR A 356 -8.50 5.39 4.80
C TYR A 356 -7.15 6.00 4.39
N THR A 357 -6.08 5.22 4.56
CA THR A 357 -4.70 5.65 4.32
C THR A 357 -4.16 5.11 2.99
N LEU A 358 -3.62 6.01 2.17
CA LEU A 358 -2.73 5.72 1.04
C LEU A 358 -1.28 5.72 1.57
N LYS A 359 -0.60 4.57 1.58
CA LYS A 359 0.71 4.41 2.26
C LYS A 359 1.81 3.79 1.40
N ASN A 360 3.07 3.97 1.82
CA ASN A 360 4.28 3.43 1.19
C ASN A 360 4.39 3.83 -0.29
N ILE A 361 4.42 5.14 -0.53
CA ILE A 361 4.37 5.73 -1.88
C ILE A 361 5.77 6.18 -2.28
N ASN A 362 6.25 5.75 -3.45
CA ASN A 362 7.51 6.21 -4.03
C ASN A 362 7.25 6.67 -5.47
N ILE A 363 7.40 7.96 -5.74
CA ILE A 363 7.21 8.55 -7.06
C ILE A 363 8.59 8.91 -7.61
N ASN A 364 9.13 8.11 -8.53
CA ASN A 364 10.41 8.41 -9.19
C ASN A 364 10.20 8.58 -10.69
N THR A 365 10.17 9.83 -11.16
CA THR A 365 10.06 10.14 -12.60
C THR A 365 11.42 10.41 -13.25
N VAL A 366 12.50 10.42 -12.46
CA VAL A 366 13.88 10.55 -12.99
C VAL A 366 14.29 9.30 -13.74
N SER A 367 13.84 8.12 -13.28
CA SER A 367 14.15 6.80 -13.86
C SER A 367 13.93 6.74 -15.38
N ASP A 368 14.87 6.09 -16.08
CA ASP A 368 14.78 5.84 -17.53
C ASP A 368 13.67 4.84 -17.90
N GLU A 369 13.18 4.08 -16.92
CA GLU A 369 12.00 3.21 -17.09
C GLU A 369 10.72 4.02 -17.33
N VAL A 370 10.68 5.28 -16.88
CA VAL A 370 9.56 6.20 -17.08
C VAL A 370 9.73 6.90 -18.43
N LYS A 371 9.21 6.27 -19.50
CA LYS A 371 9.34 6.78 -20.88
C LYS A 371 8.67 8.15 -21.10
N ASN A 372 7.48 8.35 -20.52
CA ASN A 372 6.71 9.59 -20.62
C ASN A 372 6.73 10.32 -19.28
N LYS A 373 7.83 11.00 -18.95
CA LYS A 373 7.98 11.70 -17.67
C LYS A 373 6.88 12.78 -17.52
N PRO A 374 6.05 12.69 -16.46
CA PRO A 374 4.96 13.63 -16.25
C PRO A 374 5.47 15.04 -15.94
N ARG A 375 4.76 16.05 -16.44
CA ARG A 375 4.98 17.46 -16.07
C ARG A 375 4.33 17.82 -14.74
N TYR A 376 3.18 17.20 -14.45
CA TYR A 376 2.46 17.37 -13.20
C TYR A 376 2.67 16.13 -12.33
N VAL A 377 3.27 16.31 -11.15
CA VAL A 377 3.71 15.19 -10.30
C VAL A 377 3.12 15.31 -8.90
N GLY A 378 2.53 14.21 -8.43
CA GLY A 378 1.91 14.02 -7.12
C GLY A 378 1.15 12.69 -7.11
N LEU A 379 0.34 12.40 -6.09
CA LEU A 379 -0.63 11.29 -6.21
C LEU A 379 -1.61 11.57 -7.36
N PHE A 380 -1.98 12.84 -7.50
CA PHE A 380 -2.65 13.42 -8.65
C PHE A 380 -1.68 14.33 -9.40
N GLY A 381 -1.72 14.29 -10.72
CA GLY A 381 -0.95 15.19 -11.56
C GLY A 381 -1.60 16.57 -11.59
N LYS A 382 -2.64 16.71 -12.41
CA LYS A 382 -3.44 17.91 -12.59
C LYS A 382 -4.90 17.62 -12.23
N ALA A 383 -5.55 18.55 -11.54
CA ALA A 383 -6.99 18.54 -11.33
C ALA A 383 -7.61 19.83 -11.86
N ASP A 384 -8.86 19.73 -12.33
CA ASP A 384 -9.65 20.83 -12.86
C ASP A 384 -11.07 20.78 -12.28
N GLY A 385 -11.38 21.69 -11.35
CA GLY A 385 -12.66 21.74 -10.64
C GLY A 385 -12.97 20.52 -9.76
N ALA A 386 -11.97 19.70 -9.42
CA ALA A 386 -12.17 18.47 -8.64
C ALA A 386 -12.43 18.73 -7.15
N ASN A 387 -13.03 17.75 -6.47
CA ASN A 387 -13.24 17.79 -5.02
C ASN A 387 -12.49 16.63 -4.34
N PHE A 388 -11.65 16.93 -3.36
CA PHE A 388 -10.89 15.97 -2.59
C PHE A 388 -11.25 16.09 -1.12
N LYS A 389 -11.60 14.97 -0.47
CA LYS A 389 -11.93 15.00 0.95
C LYS A 389 -11.57 13.74 1.74
N ASN A 390 -11.32 13.90 3.04
CA ASN A 390 -11.15 12.81 4.01
C ASN A 390 -9.98 11.87 3.68
N ILE A 391 -8.82 12.42 3.29
CA ILE A 391 -7.70 11.63 2.74
C ILE A 391 -6.55 11.61 3.74
N ILE A 392 -6.00 10.42 3.99
CA ILE A 392 -4.75 10.25 4.74
C ILE A 392 -3.67 9.72 3.80
N ILE A 393 -2.53 10.40 3.75
CA ILE A 393 -1.39 10.08 2.89
C ILE A 393 -0.16 9.89 3.78
N ASP A 394 0.50 8.75 3.64
CA ASP A 394 1.70 8.42 4.40
C ASP A 394 2.79 7.83 3.50
N TYR A 395 3.75 8.65 3.10
CA TYR A 395 4.83 8.24 2.21
C TYR A 395 5.72 7.13 2.80
N LYS A 396 5.86 7.08 4.13
CA LYS A 396 6.67 6.12 4.89
C LYS A 396 8.09 5.95 4.33
N ASN A 397 8.32 4.85 3.60
CA ASN A 397 9.64 4.42 3.09
C ASN A 397 9.94 4.98 1.69
N GLY A 398 9.04 5.78 1.12
CA GLY A 398 9.25 6.39 -0.19
C GLY A 398 9.38 7.92 -0.11
N GLY A 399 9.01 8.58 -1.19
CA GLY A 399 9.14 10.01 -1.38
C GLY A 399 8.82 10.39 -2.82
N ILE A 400 9.18 11.61 -3.20
CA ILE A 400 9.09 12.09 -4.58
C ILE A 400 10.49 12.44 -5.06
N ASN A 401 10.87 11.89 -6.21
CA ASN A 401 12.05 12.24 -6.99
C ASN A 401 11.60 12.55 -8.42
N ALA A 402 11.40 13.83 -8.73
CA ALA A 402 10.66 14.27 -9.91
C ALA A 402 11.52 15.06 -10.90
N LYS A 403 11.49 14.66 -12.18
CA LYS A 403 12.03 15.37 -13.35
C LYS A 403 11.06 15.22 -14.52
N GLY A 404 10.76 16.32 -15.22
CA GLY A 404 9.91 16.34 -16.43
C GLY A 404 10.68 16.04 -17.72
N ILE A 405 9.97 15.80 -18.85
CA ILE A 405 10.60 15.57 -20.17
C ILE A 405 11.14 16.88 -20.76
N ASN A 406 10.35 17.96 -20.71
CA ASN A 406 10.60 19.24 -21.38
C ASN A 406 10.28 20.45 -20.45
N ASP A 407 11.18 20.73 -19.51
CA ASP A 407 11.60 22.12 -19.21
C ASP A 407 11.06 22.89 -18.03
N TYR A 408 9.88 22.54 -17.56
CA TYR A 408 9.38 23.01 -16.27
C TYR A 408 8.44 22.00 -15.66
N ILE A 409 8.33 22.02 -14.34
CA ILE A 409 7.64 20.97 -13.59
C ILE A 409 6.74 21.58 -12.51
N ARG A 410 5.60 20.93 -12.27
CA ARG A 410 4.70 21.25 -11.16
C ARG A 410 4.63 20.03 -10.24
N VAL A 411 5.20 20.13 -9.05
CA VAL A 411 5.37 19.01 -8.12
C VAL A 411 4.71 19.32 -6.79
N GLY A 412 3.80 18.45 -6.36
CA GLY A 412 3.19 18.50 -5.04
C GLY A 412 3.15 17.13 -4.38
N GLY A 413 3.30 17.08 -3.05
CA GLY A 413 3.17 15.84 -2.29
C GLY A 413 1.80 15.18 -2.43
N PHE A 414 0.74 15.96 -2.64
CA PHE A 414 -0.58 15.46 -3.02
C PHE A 414 -0.86 15.66 -4.50
N ILE A 415 -0.68 16.88 -5.00
CA ILE A 415 -1.09 17.26 -6.36
C ILE A 415 -0.10 18.20 -7.07
N GLY A 416 0.25 17.92 -8.32
CA GLY A 416 1.11 18.78 -9.11
C GLY A 416 0.49 20.13 -9.43
N GLU A 417 -0.75 20.15 -9.94
CA GLU A 417 -1.51 21.37 -10.21
C GLU A 417 -2.99 21.23 -9.82
N ALA A 418 -3.49 22.23 -9.09
CA ALA A 418 -4.91 22.39 -8.77
C ALA A 418 -5.47 23.60 -9.52
N ASN A 419 -6.28 23.36 -10.55
CA ASN A 419 -7.06 24.38 -11.25
C ASN A 419 -8.48 24.43 -10.66
N GLY A 420 -8.74 25.39 -9.78
CA GLY A 420 -9.98 25.43 -9.00
C GLY A 420 -10.14 24.22 -8.07
N GLY A 421 -11.39 23.92 -7.70
CA GLY A 421 -11.72 22.75 -6.88
C GLY A 421 -11.64 22.98 -5.37
N LYS A 422 -11.92 21.91 -4.61
CA LYS A 422 -11.96 21.89 -3.14
C LYS A 422 -11.09 20.77 -2.58
N PHE A 423 -10.31 21.08 -1.55
CA PHE A 423 -9.38 20.17 -0.89
C PHE A 423 -9.61 20.26 0.62
N GLU A 424 -10.33 19.30 1.19
CA GLU A 424 -10.85 19.39 2.55
C GLU A 424 -10.45 18.19 3.40
N ASN A 425 -10.04 18.42 4.65
CA ASN A 425 -9.80 17.32 5.62
C ASN A 425 -8.74 16.32 5.12
N ILE A 426 -7.52 16.80 4.87
CA ILE A 426 -6.41 16.01 4.31
C ILE A 426 -5.20 16.01 5.25
N LEU A 427 -4.65 14.82 5.50
CA LEU A 427 -3.46 14.61 6.31
C LEU A 427 -2.34 14.01 5.45
N LEU A 428 -1.19 14.66 5.41
CA LEU A 428 0.00 14.19 4.66
C LEU A 428 1.20 14.03 5.61
N LYS A 429 1.88 12.88 5.53
CA LYS A 429 3.01 12.54 6.41
C LYS A 429 4.22 11.99 5.66
N ASN A 430 5.39 12.19 6.28
CA ASN A 430 6.66 11.52 5.95
C ASN A 430 7.14 11.75 4.51
N LEU A 431 6.92 12.95 3.97
CA LEU A 431 7.32 13.28 2.60
C LEU A 431 8.76 13.77 2.55
N ASN A 432 9.57 13.12 1.72
CA ASN A 432 10.82 13.68 1.20
C ASN A 432 10.63 13.96 -0.29
N LEU A 433 10.66 15.24 -0.67
CA LEU A 433 10.42 15.69 -2.04
C LEU A 433 11.70 16.30 -2.62
N ASN A 434 12.14 15.76 -3.75
CA ASN A 434 13.21 16.31 -4.58
C ASN A 434 12.68 16.52 -6.00
N ALA A 435 12.74 17.75 -6.50
CA ALA A 435 12.35 18.09 -7.86
C ALA A 435 13.57 18.57 -8.67
N TYR A 436 13.57 18.37 -9.98
CA TYR A 436 14.61 18.80 -10.92
C TYR A 436 13.96 19.45 -12.14
N THR A 437 14.56 20.52 -12.64
CA THR A 437 14.11 21.26 -13.83
C THR A 437 15.29 21.52 -14.75
N ASN A 438 15.06 21.56 -16.06
CA ASN A 438 16.08 21.78 -17.09
C ASN A 438 15.46 22.64 -18.18
N MET A 439 15.72 23.94 -18.30
CA MET A 439 14.99 24.76 -19.28
C MET A 439 15.40 24.56 -20.75
N ILE A 440 14.48 24.07 -21.58
CA ILE A 440 14.56 23.94 -23.06
C ILE A 440 13.28 24.49 -23.78
N TYR A 441 12.17 24.83 -23.09
CA TYR A 441 10.85 25.20 -23.68
C TYR A 441 10.27 26.50 -23.12
N CYS A 442 9.52 27.20 -23.96
CA CYS A 442 8.92 28.50 -23.67
C CYS A 442 7.44 28.42 -23.30
N GLU A 443 7.07 28.72 -22.05
CA GLU A 443 5.66 28.85 -21.66
C GLU A 443 5.04 30.12 -22.25
N LYS A 444 5.80 31.22 -22.25
CA LYS A 444 5.31 32.53 -22.70
C LYS A 444 6.45 33.41 -23.19
N ILE A 445 6.21 34.16 -24.28
CA ILE A 445 7.09 35.27 -24.67
C ILE A 445 6.58 36.54 -23.99
N THR A 446 7.44 37.17 -23.19
CA THR A 446 7.17 38.45 -22.54
C THR A 446 7.16 39.60 -23.56
N SER A 447 6.55 40.73 -23.19
CA SER A 447 6.54 41.94 -24.02
C SER A 447 7.93 42.46 -24.40
N ASN A 448 8.95 42.07 -23.63
CA ASN A 448 10.34 42.48 -23.81
C ASN A 448 11.16 41.45 -24.61
N GLY A 449 10.50 40.42 -25.18
CA GLY A 449 11.14 39.40 -25.99
C GLY A 449 11.86 38.31 -25.20
N TYR A 450 11.60 38.17 -23.89
CA TYR A 450 12.13 37.04 -23.10
C TYR A 450 11.18 35.86 -23.11
N CYS A 451 11.75 34.67 -23.09
CA CYS A 451 11.02 33.43 -22.96
C CYS A 451 10.93 33.00 -21.48
N GLU A 452 9.71 32.90 -20.94
CA GLU A 452 9.42 32.59 -19.53
C GLU A 452 9.01 31.12 -19.35
N ALA A 453 9.51 30.46 -18.30
CA ALA A 453 9.01 29.17 -17.83
C ALA A 453 8.96 29.14 -16.28
N ASN A 454 7.84 28.67 -15.72
CA ASN A 454 7.63 28.66 -14.26
C ASN A 454 7.57 27.23 -13.70
N SER A 455 8.57 26.87 -12.88
CA SER A 455 8.58 25.63 -12.10
C SER A 455 8.03 25.87 -10.70
N TYR A 456 7.09 25.02 -10.26
CA TYR A 456 6.43 25.14 -8.98
C TYR A 456 6.58 23.86 -8.16
N VAL A 457 7.15 23.98 -6.96
CA VAL A 457 7.44 22.84 -6.08
C VAL A 457 6.88 23.12 -4.70
N GLY A 458 5.87 22.37 -4.29
CA GLY A 458 5.27 22.48 -2.95
C GLY A 458 5.23 21.14 -2.23
N GLY A 459 5.31 21.16 -0.90
CA GLY A 459 5.15 19.92 -0.11
C GLY A 459 3.74 19.31 -0.22
N PHE A 460 2.71 20.09 -0.55
CA PHE A 460 1.34 19.61 -0.77
C PHE A 460 0.90 19.79 -2.22
N VAL A 461 0.95 21.02 -2.73
CA VAL A 461 0.53 21.40 -4.09
C VAL A 461 1.67 22.06 -4.83
N GLY A 462 1.93 21.67 -6.08
CA GLY A 462 2.88 22.42 -6.91
C GLY A 462 2.36 23.82 -7.19
N ASN A 463 1.29 23.92 -7.99
CA ASN A 463 0.67 25.18 -8.39
C ASN A 463 -0.84 25.19 -8.10
N ALA A 464 -1.34 26.24 -7.45
CA ALA A 464 -2.76 26.42 -7.13
C ALA A 464 -3.32 27.64 -7.89
N ILE A 465 -4.26 27.44 -8.81
CA ILE A 465 -4.76 28.49 -9.70
C ILE A 465 -6.29 28.54 -9.73
N ASN A 466 -6.86 29.67 -10.16
CA ASN A 466 -8.28 29.86 -10.47
C ASN A 466 -9.22 29.49 -9.30
N ASN A 467 -8.98 30.06 -8.11
CA ASN A 467 -9.79 29.87 -6.90
C ASN A 467 -9.83 28.42 -6.39
N ALA A 468 -8.69 27.72 -6.41
CA ALA A 468 -8.58 26.46 -5.68
C ALA A 468 -8.73 26.73 -4.17
N ASN A 469 -9.49 25.90 -3.44
CA ASN A 469 -9.74 26.10 -2.02
C ASN A 469 -9.17 24.94 -1.19
N PHE A 470 -8.24 25.27 -0.29
CA PHE A 470 -7.59 24.33 0.61
C PHE A 470 -8.06 24.59 2.04
N ASN A 471 -8.62 23.59 2.70
CA ASN A 471 -9.24 23.74 4.01
C ASN A 471 -9.00 22.51 4.91
N ILE A 472 -8.68 22.73 6.19
CA ILE A 472 -8.46 21.65 7.18
C ILE A 472 -7.36 20.68 6.68
N ILE A 473 -6.13 21.19 6.55
CA ILE A 473 -5.00 20.40 6.05
C ILE A 473 -3.88 20.35 7.08
N LYS A 474 -3.34 19.14 7.30
CA LYS A 474 -2.22 18.93 8.20
C LYS A 474 -1.09 18.20 7.50
N MET A 475 0.12 18.72 7.69
CA MET A 475 1.36 18.13 7.19
C MET A 475 2.31 17.89 8.36
N ASP A 476 2.97 16.74 8.36
CA ASP A 476 3.91 16.36 9.41
C ASP A 476 5.12 15.59 8.84
N THR A 477 6.32 15.98 9.29
CA THR A 477 7.60 15.36 8.90
C THR A 477 7.83 15.45 7.40
N ILE A 478 8.21 16.65 6.94
CA ILE A 478 8.35 16.98 5.52
C ILE A 478 9.74 17.57 5.25
N SER A 479 10.31 17.22 4.10
CA SER A 479 11.43 17.93 3.49
C SER A 479 11.11 18.25 2.04
N VAL A 480 11.35 19.49 1.61
CA VAL A 480 11.09 19.95 0.24
C VAL A 480 12.36 20.56 -0.35
N HIS A 481 12.88 19.93 -1.39
CA HIS A 481 14.03 20.39 -2.15
C HIS A 481 13.62 20.67 -3.60
N GLY A 482 13.59 21.96 -3.94
CA GLY A 482 13.42 22.45 -5.30
C GLY A 482 14.68 22.30 -6.15
N ALA A 483 14.54 22.59 -7.44
CA ALA A 483 15.43 22.10 -8.47
C ALA A 483 16.84 22.71 -8.53
N LYS A 484 17.80 21.86 -8.94
CA LYS A 484 19.04 22.27 -9.62
C LYS A 484 18.73 22.43 -11.09
N SER A 485 18.93 23.61 -11.66
CA SER A 485 18.73 23.87 -13.09
C SER A 485 20.09 23.90 -13.79
N ASN A 486 20.21 23.06 -14.83
CA ASN A 486 21.35 23.04 -15.76
C ASN A 486 20.84 23.58 -17.10
N PRO A 487 20.97 24.88 -17.36
CA PRO A 487 20.53 25.44 -18.63
C PRO A 487 21.33 24.85 -19.79
N ILE A 488 20.64 24.51 -20.87
CA ILE A 488 21.27 24.14 -22.14
C ILE A 488 21.50 25.44 -22.93
N TYR A 489 22.70 25.61 -23.49
CA TYR A 489 23.06 26.78 -24.27
C TYR A 489 22.22 26.88 -25.56
N GLY A 490 21.52 28.01 -25.73
CA GLY A 490 20.73 28.35 -26.92
C GLY A 490 19.24 28.08 -26.75
N SER A 491 18.42 29.13 -26.77
CA SER A 491 16.98 28.98 -27.02
C SER A 491 16.79 28.33 -28.40
N PRO A 492 15.86 27.37 -28.58
CA PRO A 492 15.48 26.88 -29.89
C PRO A 492 15.12 27.99 -30.89
N ASP A 493 14.72 29.17 -30.38
CA ASP A 493 14.18 30.31 -31.14
C ASP A 493 15.02 31.61 -31.03
N GLY A 494 16.20 31.58 -30.40
CA GLY A 494 17.12 32.74 -30.32
C GLY A 494 16.78 33.83 -29.29
N TYR A 495 15.77 33.63 -28.42
CA TYR A 495 15.42 34.57 -27.33
C TYR A 495 16.21 34.29 -26.03
N ALA A 496 16.43 35.33 -25.22
CA ALA A 496 16.96 35.18 -23.87
C ALA A 496 15.90 34.54 -22.94
N LEU A 497 16.34 33.63 -22.06
CA LEU A 497 15.48 32.79 -21.22
C LEU A 497 15.36 33.37 -19.79
N LEU A 498 14.15 33.37 -19.24
CA LEU A 498 13.79 33.69 -17.85
C LEU A 498 13.26 32.42 -17.15
N ASP A 499 14.04 31.86 -16.22
CA ASP A 499 13.64 30.67 -15.43
C ASP A 499 13.12 31.12 -14.06
N TYR A 500 11.87 30.80 -13.75
CA TYR A 500 11.28 31.08 -12.44
C TYR A 500 11.08 29.79 -11.67
N ILE A 501 11.73 29.69 -10.50
CA ILE A 501 11.62 28.51 -9.63
C ILE A 501 11.04 28.93 -8.28
N HIS A 502 9.83 28.44 -8.00
CA HIS A 502 9.09 28.76 -6.79
C HIS A 502 8.95 27.52 -5.91
N VAL A 503 9.48 27.59 -4.69
CA VAL A 503 9.52 26.48 -3.74
C VAL A 503 8.80 26.87 -2.45
N GLY A 504 7.88 26.03 -1.98
CA GLY A 504 7.25 26.23 -0.68
C GLY A 504 7.05 24.95 0.12
N GLY A 505 7.00 25.07 1.45
CA GLY A 505 6.72 23.93 2.31
C GLY A 505 5.30 23.35 2.12
N PHE A 506 4.32 24.19 1.74
CA PHE A 506 2.97 23.78 1.36
C PHE A 506 2.77 23.89 -0.16
N ALA A 507 2.91 25.10 -0.72
CA ALA A 507 2.63 25.39 -2.12
C ALA A 507 3.87 25.94 -2.85
N GLY A 508 4.12 25.48 -4.08
CA GLY A 508 5.12 26.13 -4.93
C GLY A 508 4.67 27.54 -5.32
N GLY A 509 3.45 27.66 -5.82
CA GLY A 509 2.85 28.96 -6.17
C GLY A 509 1.33 28.97 -6.08
N SER A 510 0.79 30.18 -6.02
CA SER A 510 -0.66 30.42 -6.06
C SER A 510 -1.00 31.61 -6.96
N LEU A 511 -2.03 31.44 -7.79
CA LEU A 511 -2.69 32.47 -8.57
C LEU A 511 -4.17 32.54 -8.13
N ASN A 512 -4.49 33.49 -7.27
CA ASN A 512 -5.83 33.76 -6.75
C ASN A 512 -6.52 32.50 -6.19
N SER A 513 -5.91 31.84 -5.21
CA SER A 513 -6.44 30.65 -4.53
C SER A 513 -6.42 30.82 -3.00
N ASN A 514 -7.22 30.04 -2.29
CA ASN A 514 -7.48 30.26 -0.87
C ASN A 514 -7.01 29.10 0.01
N PHE A 515 -6.45 29.44 1.17
CA PHE A 515 -5.82 28.54 2.13
C PHE A 515 -6.33 28.84 3.54
N TYR A 516 -7.06 27.89 4.13
CA TYR A 516 -7.73 28.04 5.43
C TYR A 516 -7.46 26.86 6.36
N ASP A 517 -7.26 27.13 7.65
CA ASP A 517 -7.11 26.11 8.70
C ASP A 517 -6.05 25.05 8.36
N ILE A 518 -4.81 25.52 8.18
CA ILE A 518 -3.68 24.70 7.71
C ILE A 518 -2.58 24.64 8.76
N LYS A 519 -2.10 23.43 9.05
CA LYS A 519 -1.01 23.18 9.99
C LYS A 519 0.16 22.44 9.36
N LEU A 520 1.33 23.05 9.36
CA LEU A 520 2.60 22.46 8.96
C LEU A 520 3.47 22.24 10.20
N ASN A 521 3.73 20.98 10.52
CA ASN A 521 4.59 20.57 11.62
C ASN A 521 5.84 19.85 11.12
N ASN A 522 6.94 20.02 11.85
CA ASN A 522 8.17 19.25 11.64
C ASN A 522 8.65 19.31 10.17
N ILE A 523 8.60 20.50 9.58
CA ILE A 523 9.19 20.74 8.26
C ILE A 523 10.68 20.98 8.48
N SER A 524 11.50 19.98 8.17
CA SER A 524 12.94 19.98 8.47
C SER A 524 13.72 20.98 7.60
N LYS A 525 13.41 21.01 6.30
CA LYS A 525 14.04 21.90 5.34
C LYS A 525 13.11 22.23 4.17
N VAL A 526 13.09 23.49 3.77
CA VAL A 526 12.58 23.96 2.48
C VAL A 526 13.72 24.66 1.76
N SER A 527 14.11 24.20 0.58
CA SER A 527 15.27 24.79 -0.11
C SER A 527 15.14 24.82 -1.61
N ASN A 528 15.81 25.79 -2.22
CA ASN A 528 16.06 25.80 -3.67
C ASN A 528 17.44 25.21 -3.98
N GLY A 529 17.67 24.76 -5.21
CA GLY A 529 18.95 24.22 -5.67
C GLY A 529 19.82 25.25 -6.40
N TYR A 530 21.10 24.93 -6.59
CA TYR A 530 22.05 25.72 -7.39
C TYR A 530 21.66 25.77 -8.89
N THR A 531 21.85 26.92 -9.53
CA THR A 531 21.77 27.09 -11.00
C THR A 531 23.10 27.59 -11.54
N ASP A 532 23.56 27.04 -12.67
CA ASP A 532 24.62 27.64 -13.46
C ASP A 532 24.05 28.87 -14.20
N THR A 533 24.41 30.08 -13.78
CA THR A 533 23.79 31.35 -14.22
C THR A 533 24.46 31.98 -15.45
N ARG A 534 25.33 31.27 -16.18
CA ARG A 534 26.11 31.82 -17.31
C ARG A 534 25.22 32.28 -18.49
N GLY A 535 24.69 33.51 -18.39
CA GLY A 535 23.93 34.22 -19.44
C GLY A 535 22.41 34.27 -19.25
N LEU A 536 21.87 33.93 -18.08
CA LEU A 536 20.43 33.83 -17.81
C LEU A 536 19.98 34.66 -16.61
N TYR A 537 18.77 35.21 -16.69
CA TYR A 537 18.06 35.81 -15.54
C TYR A 537 17.20 34.71 -14.90
N VAL A 538 17.53 34.30 -13.68
CA VAL A 538 16.79 33.27 -12.93
C VAL A 538 16.28 33.91 -11.65
N ASP A 539 14.97 34.10 -11.55
CA ASP A 539 14.34 34.62 -10.33
C ASP A 539 13.79 33.45 -9.52
N LYS A 540 14.26 33.33 -8.29
CA LYS A 540 13.87 32.23 -7.41
C LYS A 540 13.08 32.77 -6.25
N SER A 541 12.11 31.99 -5.79
CA SER A 541 11.48 32.28 -4.51
C SER A 541 11.35 31.05 -3.64
N THR A 542 11.57 31.22 -2.34
CA THR A 542 11.50 30.14 -1.36
C THR A 542 10.76 30.63 -0.13
N GLY A 543 9.64 29.96 0.20
CA GLY A 543 8.83 30.27 1.36
C GLY A 543 8.64 29.05 2.26
N GLY A 544 8.63 29.22 3.58
CA GLY A 544 8.30 28.10 4.47
C GLY A 544 6.90 27.54 4.26
N PHE A 545 5.95 28.37 3.82
CA PHE A 545 4.61 27.96 3.40
C PHE A 545 4.47 27.99 1.87
N ILE A 546 4.70 29.14 1.23
CA ILE A 546 4.46 29.31 -0.21
C ILE A 546 5.62 30.00 -0.92
N GLY A 547 6.03 29.50 -2.09
CA GLY A 547 7.08 30.11 -2.90
C GLY A 547 6.66 31.47 -3.47
N LYS A 548 5.57 31.50 -4.25
CA LYS A 548 5.01 32.72 -4.87
C LYS A 548 3.51 32.86 -4.59
N ALA A 549 3.09 34.03 -4.14
CA ALA A 549 1.69 34.38 -3.95
C ALA A 549 1.28 35.51 -4.92
N ASP A 550 0.27 35.24 -5.74
CA ASP A 550 -0.30 36.16 -6.72
C ASP A 550 -1.83 36.22 -6.52
N GLY A 551 -2.25 36.93 -5.47
CA GLY A 551 -3.65 37.00 -5.05
C GLY A 551 -4.09 35.83 -4.15
N GLY A 552 -5.29 35.94 -3.59
CA GLY A 552 -5.90 34.92 -2.75
C GLY A 552 -5.76 35.13 -1.25
N GLU A 553 -6.45 34.32 -0.45
CA GLU A 553 -6.49 34.44 1.01
C GLU A 553 -5.69 33.33 1.72
N PHE A 554 -4.91 33.72 2.72
CA PHE A 554 -4.12 32.83 3.58
C PHE A 554 -4.53 33.11 5.02
N LYS A 555 -5.43 32.28 5.58
CA LYS A 555 -5.98 32.50 6.92
C LYS A 555 -5.94 31.28 7.82
N GLU A 556 -5.80 31.51 9.13
CA GLU A 556 -5.78 30.45 10.15
C GLU A 556 -4.67 29.43 9.89
N ILE A 557 -3.42 29.89 9.84
CA ILE A 557 -2.27 29.03 9.48
C ILE A 557 -1.26 28.92 10.62
N LEU A 558 -0.92 27.67 10.96
CA LEU A 558 0.13 27.31 11.90
C LEU A 558 1.33 26.73 11.13
N LEU A 559 2.47 27.40 11.21
CA LEU A 559 3.68 27.02 10.50
C LEU A 559 4.85 26.78 11.47
N LYS A 560 5.43 25.58 11.45
CA LYS A 560 6.70 25.27 12.11
C LYS A 560 7.70 24.68 11.12
N VAL A 561 8.73 25.45 10.80
CA VAL A 561 9.80 25.08 9.86
C VAL A 561 11.14 25.25 10.54
N GLU A 562 12.04 24.28 10.42
CA GLU A 562 13.39 24.45 10.98
C GLU A 562 14.22 25.35 10.05
N ASN A 563 14.45 24.93 8.80
CA ASN A 563 15.40 25.63 7.93
C ASN A 563 14.79 25.99 6.59
N ILE A 564 14.98 27.24 6.17
CA ILE A 564 14.63 27.73 4.84
C ILE A 564 15.91 28.22 4.16
N ASP A 565 16.21 27.65 3.00
CA ASP A 565 17.50 27.85 2.31
C ASP A 565 17.29 28.19 0.83
N GLY A 566 17.23 29.48 0.55
CA GLY A 566 17.26 30.08 -0.78
C GLY A 566 18.55 30.86 -1.01
N SER A 567 19.69 30.40 -0.47
CA SER A 567 20.98 31.11 -0.50
C SER A 567 21.63 31.29 -1.87
N TYR A 568 21.03 30.75 -2.94
CA TYR A 568 21.58 30.83 -4.31
C TYR A 568 21.17 32.14 -5.02
N ASP A 569 22.00 32.60 -5.98
CA ASP A 569 21.87 33.90 -6.66
C ASP A 569 20.43 34.23 -7.13
N ALA A 570 20.04 35.50 -6.96
CA ALA A 570 18.73 36.08 -7.34
C ALA A 570 17.49 35.44 -6.67
N SER A 571 17.60 35.00 -5.41
CA SER A 571 16.49 34.42 -4.64
C SER A 571 15.80 35.38 -3.66
N PHE A 572 14.46 35.38 -3.67
CA PHE A 572 13.58 35.97 -2.66
C PHE A 572 13.20 34.92 -1.61
N SER A 573 13.66 35.07 -0.37
CA SER A 573 13.48 34.06 0.67
C SER A 573 12.67 34.60 1.84
N GLY A 574 11.57 33.94 2.17
CA GLY A 574 10.70 34.33 3.26
C GLY A 574 10.39 33.17 4.19
N GLY A 575 10.26 33.48 5.48
CA GLY A 575 9.88 32.46 6.44
C GLY A 575 8.51 31.82 6.15
N PHE A 576 7.55 32.60 5.67
CA PHE A 576 6.23 32.15 5.23
C PHE A 576 6.11 32.18 3.71
N VAL A 577 6.34 33.35 3.10
CA VAL A 577 6.18 33.57 1.65
C VAL A 577 7.47 34.10 1.01
N GLY A 578 7.93 33.45 -0.06
CA GLY A 578 9.11 33.93 -0.79
C GLY A 578 8.84 35.26 -1.49
N TRP A 579 7.84 35.28 -2.37
CA TRP A 579 7.49 36.45 -3.19
C TRP A 579 5.98 36.71 -3.20
N VAL A 580 5.58 37.94 -2.86
CA VAL A 580 4.22 38.46 -3.05
C VAL A 580 4.20 39.35 -4.29
N TYR A 581 3.55 38.87 -5.35
CA TYR A 581 3.55 39.49 -6.68
C TYR A 581 2.44 40.55 -6.84
N ASP A 582 1.23 40.26 -6.36
CA ASP A 582 0.06 41.12 -6.55
C ASP A 582 -0.55 41.62 -5.22
N LYS A 583 -1.25 42.75 -5.31
CA LYS A 583 -1.97 43.41 -4.21
C LYS A 583 -3.13 42.60 -3.65
N GLY A 584 -3.71 41.66 -4.41
CA GLY A 584 -4.86 40.89 -3.99
C GLY A 584 -4.57 39.81 -2.92
N SER A 585 -3.31 39.67 -2.50
CA SER A 585 -2.90 38.65 -1.52
C SER A 585 -3.19 39.11 -0.10
N ILE A 586 -3.99 38.34 0.66
CA ILE A 586 -4.36 38.64 2.05
C ILE A 586 -3.78 37.58 2.98
N PHE A 587 -2.92 37.97 3.91
CA PHE A 587 -2.33 37.12 4.92
C PHE A 587 -2.88 37.51 6.28
N SER A 588 -3.67 36.64 6.93
CA SER A 588 -4.16 36.96 8.27
C SER A 588 -4.35 35.80 9.23
N HIS A 589 -4.21 36.06 10.53
CA HIS A 589 -4.28 35.02 11.57
C HIS A 589 -3.26 33.91 11.31
N ILE A 590 -1.98 34.28 11.34
CA ILE A 590 -0.86 33.38 11.04
C ILE A 590 0.07 33.33 12.24
N ASN A 591 0.45 32.12 12.65
CA ASN A 591 1.52 31.90 13.61
C ASN A 591 2.64 31.10 12.95
N SER A 592 3.80 31.73 12.77
CA SER A 592 4.99 31.14 12.16
C SER A 592 6.12 31.01 13.17
N ASN A 593 6.73 29.84 13.22
CA ASN A 593 7.89 29.56 14.07
C ASN A 593 9.00 28.91 13.24
N ILE A 594 10.10 29.64 13.11
CA ILE A 594 11.15 29.37 12.14
C ILE A 594 12.50 29.44 12.85
N ASN A 595 13.36 28.43 12.65
CA ASN A 595 14.70 28.53 13.22
C ASN A 595 15.61 29.40 12.36
N GLU A 596 15.72 29.13 11.06
CA GLU A 596 16.64 29.85 10.19
C GLU A 596 16.06 30.12 8.80
N VAL A 597 16.25 31.34 8.28
CA VAL A 597 15.98 31.72 6.89
C VAL A 597 17.26 32.27 6.25
N LYS A 598 17.72 31.64 5.17
CA LYS A 598 18.83 32.12 4.32
C LYS A 598 18.31 32.46 2.94
N GLY A 599 18.65 33.63 2.42
CA GLY A 599 18.37 34.01 1.05
C GLY A 599 19.54 34.70 0.35
N GLY A 600 19.57 34.61 -0.98
CA GLY A 600 20.60 35.24 -1.81
C GLY A 600 20.43 36.76 -1.96
N ASN A 601 19.24 37.24 -2.32
CA ASN A 601 19.02 38.67 -2.65
C ASN A 601 18.21 39.38 -1.54
N THR A 602 16.94 39.04 -1.38
CA THR A 602 16.10 39.64 -0.34
C THR A 602 15.61 38.56 0.61
N THR A 603 15.71 38.82 1.91
CA THR A 603 15.37 37.82 2.93
C THR A 603 14.56 38.43 4.05
N GLY A 604 13.42 37.82 4.37
CA GLY A 604 12.62 38.20 5.53
C GLY A 604 12.24 37.00 6.39
N GLY A 605 12.13 37.22 7.69
CA GLY A 605 11.64 36.19 8.62
C GLY A 605 10.19 35.75 8.37
N PHE A 606 9.41 36.51 7.60
CA PHE A 606 8.08 36.14 7.13
C PHE A 606 7.97 36.23 5.61
N ALA A 607 8.32 37.37 5.00
CA ALA A 607 8.21 37.60 3.57
C ALA A 607 9.55 38.00 2.95
N GLY A 608 9.94 37.38 1.84
CA GLY A 608 11.20 37.74 1.16
C GLY A 608 11.11 39.05 0.39
N TYR A 609 10.08 39.16 -0.44
CA TYR A 609 9.89 40.29 -1.36
C TYR A 609 8.40 40.58 -1.58
N ALA A 610 7.99 41.85 -1.54
CA ALA A 610 6.59 42.24 -1.68
C ALA A 610 6.37 43.41 -2.66
N HIS A 611 5.48 43.20 -3.64
CA HIS A 611 4.95 44.21 -4.57
C HIS A 611 3.55 44.72 -4.18
N GLY A 612 2.90 44.03 -3.24
CA GLY A 612 1.52 44.23 -2.82
C GLY A 612 1.18 43.45 -1.56
N GLY A 613 -0.09 43.53 -1.13
CA GLY A 613 -0.68 42.62 -0.16
C GLY A 613 -1.13 43.27 1.15
N GLU A 614 -1.99 42.58 1.87
CA GLU A 614 -2.43 42.92 3.23
C GLU A 614 -1.91 41.87 4.22
N PHE A 615 -1.28 42.33 5.29
CA PHE A 615 -0.70 41.49 6.33
C PHE A 615 -1.32 41.88 7.67
N SER A 616 -2.15 41.02 8.26
CA SER A 616 -2.86 41.35 9.50
C SER A 616 -2.94 40.24 10.52
N ASN A 617 -2.79 40.55 11.82
CA ASN A 617 -2.88 39.56 12.91
C ASN A 617 -1.85 38.42 12.74
N ILE A 618 -0.57 38.78 12.65
CA ILE A 618 0.52 37.83 12.39
C ILE A 618 1.45 37.77 13.58
N LYS A 619 1.72 36.55 14.06
CA LYS A 619 2.79 36.25 15.01
C LYS A 619 3.90 35.55 14.26
N SER A 620 5.08 36.16 14.22
CA SER A 620 6.26 35.59 13.58
C SER A 620 7.40 35.44 14.58
N ASN A 621 7.89 34.22 14.71
CA ASN A 621 9.06 33.87 15.50
C ASN A 621 10.12 33.34 14.54
N VAL A 622 11.27 34.00 14.50
CA VAL A 622 12.41 33.61 13.68
C VAL A 622 13.69 33.79 14.49
N ASN A 623 14.51 32.75 14.64
CA ASN A 623 15.74 32.89 15.41
C ASN A 623 16.81 33.61 14.57
N VAL A 624 16.97 33.22 13.30
CA VAL A 624 18.07 33.72 12.46
C VAL A 624 17.61 34.04 11.04
N VAL A 625 18.01 35.21 10.54
CA VAL A 625 17.75 35.66 9.16
C VAL A 625 19.03 36.16 8.49
N TYR A 626 19.39 35.56 7.36
CA TYR A 626 20.57 35.90 6.57
C TYR A 626 20.23 36.22 5.11
N GLY A 627 20.80 37.29 4.57
CA GLY A 627 20.80 37.52 3.12
C GLY A 627 21.46 38.84 2.72
N TYR A 628 21.24 39.32 1.50
CA TYR A 628 21.80 40.60 1.06
C TYR A 628 21.00 41.80 1.59
N THR A 629 19.73 41.95 1.23
CA THR A 629 18.80 42.88 1.91
C THR A 629 17.93 42.10 2.87
N VAL A 630 18.04 42.37 4.17
CA VAL A 630 17.47 41.52 5.21
C VAL A 630 16.57 42.27 6.19
N GLY A 631 15.43 41.67 6.54
CA GLY A 631 14.57 42.14 7.61
C GLY A 631 14.06 41.01 8.51
N GLY A 632 13.83 41.29 9.80
CA GLY A 632 13.29 40.29 10.72
C GLY A 632 11.89 39.80 10.35
N PHE A 633 11.10 40.59 9.61
CA PHE A 633 9.82 40.18 9.05
C PHE A 633 9.82 40.20 7.52
N LEU A 634 10.29 41.29 6.91
CA LEU A 634 10.22 41.50 5.46
C LEU A 634 11.58 41.90 4.88
N GLY A 635 12.02 41.23 3.83
CA GLY A 635 13.27 41.60 3.15
C GLY A 635 13.18 42.96 2.48
N LYS A 636 12.36 43.06 1.42
CA LYS A 636 12.23 44.29 0.63
C LYS A 636 10.82 44.52 0.09
N ILE A 637 10.43 45.79 0.06
CA ILE A 637 9.24 46.28 -0.65
C ILE A 637 9.67 46.93 -1.96
N TYR A 638 8.97 46.65 -3.04
CA TYR A 638 9.17 47.33 -4.32
C TYR A 638 7.85 47.71 -4.97
N LEU A 639 7.62 49.01 -5.16
CA LEU A 639 6.41 49.57 -5.76
C LEU A 639 6.76 50.34 -7.03
N ASN A 640 6.34 49.82 -8.19
CA ASN A 640 6.57 50.42 -9.51
C ASN A 640 5.38 51.22 -10.05
N SER A 641 4.21 51.18 -9.40
CA SER A 641 2.98 51.81 -9.85
C SER A 641 2.37 52.71 -8.76
N LYS A 642 1.68 53.80 -9.16
CA LYS A 642 0.98 54.72 -8.24
C LYS A 642 -0.29 54.12 -7.59
N THR A 643 -0.66 52.87 -7.88
CA THR A 643 -1.91 52.25 -7.42
C THR A 643 -1.71 51.05 -6.49
N ASN A 644 -0.46 50.62 -6.26
CA ASN A 644 -0.16 49.53 -5.35
C ASN A 644 -0.07 50.08 -3.91
N LYS A 645 -0.87 49.52 -3.00
CA LYS A 645 -0.79 49.80 -1.57
C LYS A 645 -0.45 48.53 -0.80
N ILE A 646 0.38 48.66 0.23
CA ILE A 646 0.73 47.58 1.15
C ILE A 646 0.39 48.01 2.57
N LEU A 647 -0.31 47.14 3.29
CA LEU A 647 -0.70 47.35 4.68
C LEU A 647 -0.14 46.25 5.58
N PHE A 648 0.52 46.66 6.66
CA PHE A 648 0.93 45.80 7.77
C PHE A 648 0.20 46.27 9.02
N ASN A 649 -0.62 45.41 9.62
CA ASN A 649 -1.42 45.75 10.78
C ASN A 649 -1.40 44.65 11.84
N ASN A 650 -1.16 44.98 13.10
CA ASN A 650 -1.24 44.04 14.22
C ASN A 650 -0.27 42.84 14.04
N ILE A 651 1.03 43.13 14.09
CA ILE A 651 2.10 42.14 13.88
C ILE A 651 3.00 42.06 15.10
N GLU A 652 3.27 40.84 15.56
CA GLU A 652 4.17 40.53 16.68
C GLU A 652 5.41 39.78 16.18
N LEU A 653 6.61 40.32 16.43
CA LEU A 653 7.89 39.63 16.22
C LEU A 653 8.53 39.25 17.55
N ASN A 654 9.03 38.02 17.65
CA ASN A 654 9.67 37.50 18.87
C ASN A 654 11.01 36.82 18.59
N ASN A 655 11.89 36.87 19.60
CA ASN A 655 13.10 36.05 19.78
C ASN A 655 14.02 35.95 18.56
N ILE A 656 14.44 37.09 18.01
CA ILE A 656 15.40 37.10 16.91
C ILE A 656 16.82 37.17 17.49
N ASP A 657 17.61 36.12 17.31
CA ASP A 657 18.99 36.05 17.75
C ASP A 657 19.91 36.85 16.82
N LEU A 658 19.70 36.74 15.49
CA LEU A 658 20.55 37.43 14.53
C LEU A 658 19.82 37.77 13.23
N ILE A 659 19.96 39.02 12.83
CA ILE A 659 19.64 39.52 11.49
C ILE A 659 20.96 39.98 10.87
N SER A 660 21.37 39.38 9.76
CA SER A 660 22.66 39.72 9.13
C SER A 660 22.55 39.84 7.62
N GLY A 661 22.98 40.97 7.08
CA GLY A 661 23.03 41.21 5.65
C GLY A 661 23.80 42.47 5.27
N TYR A 662 23.72 42.84 4.00
CA TYR A 662 24.33 44.05 3.46
C TYR A 662 23.57 45.30 3.92
N ASN A 663 22.24 45.31 3.73
CA ASN A 663 21.32 46.26 4.36
C ASN A 663 20.43 45.49 5.34
N ALA A 664 20.32 45.96 6.58
CA ALA A 664 19.65 45.22 7.64
C ALA A 664 18.66 46.06 8.46
N GLY A 665 17.49 45.49 8.72
CA GLY A 665 16.47 46.08 9.59
C GLY A 665 15.82 45.07 10.52
N GLY A 666 15.47 45.49 11.74
CA GLY A 666 14.83 44.58 12.70
C GLY A 666 13.45 44.06 12.27
N PHE A 667 12.71 44.84 11.49
CA PHE A 667 11.45 44.44 10.84
C PHE A 667 11.63 44.32 9.33
N LEU A 668 12.25 45.33 8.69
CA LEU A 668 12.27 45.50 7.24
C LEU A 668 13.66 45.86 6.71
N GLY A 669 14.17 45.19 5.68
CA GLY A 669 15.44 45.58 5.08
C GLY A 669 15.36 46.92 4.35
N GLU A 670 14.59 46.99 3.27
CA GLU A 670 14.51 48.16 2.39
C GLU A 670 13.10 48.41 1.85
N ILE A 671 12.71 49.67 1.73
CA ILE A 671 11.56 50.09 0.92
C ILE A 671 12.10 50.75 -0.35
N ASN A 672 11.61 50.30 -1.50
CA ASN A 672 11.74 51.03 -2.75
C ASN A 672 10.34 51.48 -3.21
N ASN A 673 10.07 52.76 -3.01
CA ASN A 673 8.78 53.39 -3.29
C ASN A 673 9.03 54.87 -3.62
N HIS A 674 8.09 55.50 -4.31
CA HIS A 674 8.14 56.89 -4.74
C HIS A 674 7.09 57.79 -4.06
N ASN A 675 6.25 57.26 -3.16
CA ASN A 675 5.14 58.01 -2.53
C ASN A 675 4.85 57.59 -1.08
N SER A 676 4.61 58.55 -0.18
CA SER A 676 4.47 58.32 1.28
C SER A 676 3.25 57.52 1.71
N ASN A 677 2.18 57.48 0.91
CA ASN A 677 0.90 56.87 1.33
C ASN A 677 0.68 55.43 0.82
N ASP A 678 1.66 54.88 0.11
CA ASP A 678 1.51 53.57 -0.54
C ASP A 678 1.96 52.41 0.36
N VAL A 679 2.68 52.70 1.45
CA VAL A 679 3.10 51.70 2.45
C VAL A 679 2.72 52.19 3.85
N THR A 680 1.93 51.39 4.56
CA THR A 680 1.49 51.68 5.93
C THR A 680 1.85 50.55 6.88
N PHE A 681 2.48 50.91 8.00
CA PHE A 681 2.74 50.04 9.15
C PHE A 681 1.97 50.56 10.35
N GLU A 682 1.08 49.74 10.90
CA GLU A 682 0.26 50.08 12.05
C GLU A 682 0.28 48.94 13.09
N ASN A 683 0.40 49.28 14.38
CA ASN A 683 0.35 48.31 15.48
C ASN A 683 1.39 47.18 15.35
N ILE A 684 2.67 47.55 15.34
CA ILE A 684 3.79 46.61 15.20
C ILE A 684 4.53 46.50 16.54
N HIS A 685 4.72 45.27 17.03
CA HIS A 685 5.46 45.01 18.27
C HIS A 685 6.65 44.08 18.01
N ILE A 686 7.86 44.57 18.27
CA ILE A 686 9.10 43.79 18.18
C ILE A 686 9.61 43.57 19.61
N LYS A 687 9.53 42.34 20.11
CA LYS A 687 9.82 42.06 21.52
C LYS A 687 11.30 41.97 21.86
N ARG A 688 12.10 41.39 20.97
CA ARG A 688 13.51 41.12 21.26
C ARG A 688 14.28 40.83 19.98
N ILE A 689 15.35 41.58 19.78
CA ILE A 689 16.40 41.29 18.80
C ILE A 689 17.75 41.31 19.53
N GLU A 690 18.53 40.25 19.47
CA GLU A 690 19.86 40.23 20.09
C GLU A 690 20.87 41.00 19.24
N LYS A 691 20.96 40.72 17.94
CA LYS A 691 21.89 41.43 17.05
C LYS A 691 21.28 41.71 15.67
N ILE A 692 21.48 42.95 15.21
CA ILE A 692 21.28 43.36 13.83
C ILE A 692 22.64 43.72 13.26
N GLN A 693 23.03 43.12 12.14
CA GLN A 693 24.32 43.32 11.51
C GLN A 693 24.14 43.70 10.04
N GLY A 694 24.44 44.96 9.70
CA GLY A 694 24.55 45.45 8.34
C GLY A 694 26.01 45.63 7.94
N ASN A 695 26.46 44.94 6.89
CA ASN A 695 27.84 45.01 6.39
C ASN A 695 27.97 46.00 5.22
N TYR A 696 27.20 47.10 5.26
CA TYR A 696 27.27 48.20 4.28
C TYR A 696 26.61 49.48 4.83
N ILE A 697 25.79 50.16 4.01
CA ILE A 697 25.39 51.55 4.26
C ILE A 697 24.25 51.71 5.24
N TYR A 698 23.26 50.81 5.33
CA TYR A 698 22.03 51.10 6.08
C TYR A 698 21.70 50.00 7.09
N THR A 699 21.71 50.37 8.38
CA THR A 699 21.33 49.47 9.47
C THR A 699 20.37 50.16 10.44
N GLY A 700 19.23 49.54 10.73
CA GLY A 700 18.29 50.10 11.70
C GLY A 700 17.52 49.10 12.55
N GLY A 701 17.09 49.52 13.74
CA GLY A 701 16.34 48.68 14.67
C GLY A 701 14.93 48.28 14.18
N PHE A 702 14.31 49.10 13.33
CA PHE A 702 13.09 48.78 12.60
C PHE A 702 13.38 48.52 11.12
N ALA A 703 14.06 49.44 10.43
CA ALA A 703 14.36 49.28 9.01
C ALA A 703 15.76 49.74 8.60
N GLY A 704 16.35 49.14 7.56
CA GLY A 704 17.58 49.65 6.98
C GLY A 704 17.34 51.00 6.29
N TYR A 705 16.52 50.99 5.23
CA TYR A 705 16.30 52.16 4.37
C TYR A 705 14.80 52.45 4.14
N ILE A 706 14.37 53.66 4.49
CA ILE A 706 13.00 54.16 4.34
C ILE A 706 13.03 55.41 3.46
N PRO A 707 12.65 55.37 2.17
CA PRO A 707 12.52 56.59 1.37
C PRO A 707 11.19 57.30 1.63
N TYR A 708 10.10 56.56 1.87
CA TYR A 708 8.72 57.03 2.03
C TYR A 708 7.89 56.01 2.84
N GLY A 709 6.91 56.46 3.64
CA GLY A 709 5.91 55.59 4.28
C GLY A 709 5.15 56.24 5.45
N VAL A 710 4.15 55.51 5.96
CA VAL A 710 3.42 55.84 7.19
C VAL A 710 3.70 54.78 8.26
N PHE A 711 4.15 55.21 9.44
CA PHE A 711 4.53 54.38 10.56
C PHE A 711 3.79 54.84 11.81
N LYS A 712 2.92 53.98 12.35
CA LYS A 712 2.03 54.33 13.45
C LYS A 712 1.98 53.23 14.50
N ASN A 713 2.03 53.59 15.79
CA ASN A 713 1.89 52.66 16.90
C ASN A 713 2.91 51.51 16.82
N ILE A 714 4.19 51.85 16.85
CA ILE A 714 5.29 50.90 16.76
C ILE A 714 6.02 50.84 18.08
N SER A 715 6.25 49.63 18.59
CA SER A 715 6.97 49.40 19.83
C SER A 715 8.10 48.39 19.62
N ILE A 716 9.30 48.77 20.02
CA ILE A 716 10.48 47.91 20.07
C ILE A 716 10.89 47.79 21.52
N ASP A 717 10.92 46.58 22.06
CA ASP A 717 11.13 46.33 23.49
C ASP A 717 12.60 46.20 23.88
N TYR A 718 13.43 45.67 22.99
CA TYR A 718 14.82 45.38 23.24
C TYR A 718 15.62 45.16 21.96
N ILE A 719 16.78 45.80 21.87
CA ILE A 719 17.83 45.49 20.89
C ILE A 719 19.17 45.35 21.62
N GLY A 720 19.81 44.20 21.51
CA GLY A 720 21.13 43.96 22.13
C GLY A 720 22.24 44.76 21.45
N GLU A 721 22.41 44.58 20.14
CA GLU A 721 23.42 45.31 19.36
C GLU A 721 22.90 45.64 17.96
N ILE A 722 23.10 46.90 17.57
CA ILE A 722 23.01 47.31 16.17
C ILE A 722 24.43 47.53 15.67
N TYR A 723 24.84 46.73 14.71
CA TYR A 723 26.15 46.75 14.09
C TYR A 723 26.00 47.19 12.63
N GLY A 724 26.72 48.24 12.22
CA GLY A 724 26.70 48.74 10.84
C GLY A 724 28.04 49.31 10.38
N GLU A 725 28.28 49.42 9.08
CA GLU A 725 29.48 50.11 8.54
C GLU A 725 29.22 51.61 8.30
N SER A 726 28.00 51.96 7.89
CA SER A 726 27.51 53.34 7.77
C SER A 726 26.02 53.42 8.17
N ASN A 727 25.48 54.64 8.24
CA ASN A 727 24.09 55.01 8.60
C ASN A 727 23.41 54.04 9.58
N VAL A 728 23.70 54.21 10.87
CA VAL A 728 23.21 53.34 11.94
C VAL A 728 22.15 54.06 12.78
N GLY A 729 20.97 53.47 12.94
CA GLY A 729 19.87 54.06 13.68
C GLY A 729 19.12 53.11 14.60
N GLY A 730 18.67 53.58 15.76
CA GLY A 730 17.82 52.78 16.64
C GLY A 730 16.45 52.39 16.05
N PHE A 731 15.92 53.20 15.14
CA PHE A 731 14.74 52.92 14.33
C PHE A 731 15.12 52.65 12.88
N ALA A 732 15.86 53.55 12.22
CA ALA A 732 16.22 53.37 10.82
C ALA A 732 17.62 53.85 10.46
N GLY A 733 18.29 53.17 9.55
CA GLY A 733 19.58 53.64 9.03
C GLY A 733 19.41 54.97 8.28
N TYR A 734 18.46 55.02 7.35
CA TYR A 734 18.14 56.22 6.59
C TYR A 734 16.63 56.44 6.48
N ILE A 735 16.22 57.68 6.72
CA ILE A 735 14.86 58.18 6.53
C ILE A 735 14.88 59.29 5.47
N GLY A 736 14.24 59.02 4.34
CA GLY A 736 14.00 59.96 3.26
C GLY A 736 12.87 60.91 3.61
N ASN A 737 11.63 60.41 3.62
CA ASN A 737 10.40 61.13 3.97
C ASN A 737 9.40 60.18 4.63
N GLY A 738 8.39 60.71 5.32
CA GLY A 738 7.30 59.92 5.84
C GLY A 738 6.59 60.56 7.03
N LYS A 739 5.62 59.83 7.56
CA LYS A 739 4.93 60.16 8.82
C LYS A 739 5.25 59.09 9.86
N PHE A 740 5.76 59.52 11.01
CA PHE A 740 6.20 58.67 12.11
C PHE A 740 5.47 59.10 13.37
N GLU A 741 4.50 58.29 13.82
CA GLU A 741 3.59 58.63 14.90
C GLU A 741 3.55 57.52 15.94
N ASN A 742 3.64 57.87 17.23
CA ASN A 742 3.49 56.93 18.35
C ASN A 742 4.51 55.77 18.24
N ILE A 743 5.79 56.12 18.33
CA ILE A 743 6.89 55.16 18.23
C ILE A 743 7.61 55.10 19.57
N SER A 744 7.80 53.89 20.08
CA SER A 744 8.59 53.62 21.28
C SER A 744 9.72 52.66 20.99
N ILE A 745 10.92 53.00 21.43
CA ILE A 745 12.08 52.11 21.41
C ILE A 745 12.61 52.01 22.82
N ASN A 746 12.62 50.79 23.35
CA ASN A 746 13.09 50.46 24.67
C ASN A 746 14.40 49.68 24.55
N ASN A 747 15.36 50.07 25.37
CA ASN A 747 16.60 49.37 25.63
C ASN A 747 17.35 48.95 24.35
N ILE A 748 18.07 49.91 23.76
CA ILE A 748 19.18 49.59 22.86
C ILE A 748 20.42 49.46 23.73
N ASN A 749 21.06 48.30 23.76
CA ASN A 749 22.20 48.11 24.63
C ASN A 749 23.48 48.78 24.11
N LYS A 750 23.81 48.64 22.83
CA LYS A 750 24.90 49.39 22.18
C LYS A 750 24.71 49.51 20.67
N MET A 751 25.33 50.52 20.09
CA MET A 751 25.45 50.68 18.63
C MET A 751 26.93 50.66 18.25
N THR A 752 27.31 49.72 17.39
CA THR A 752 28.70 49.51 16.94
C THR A 752 28.80 49.90 15.48
N ILE A 753 29.79 50.73 15.17
CA ILE A 753 30.10 51.19 13.82
C ILE A 753 31.54 50.80 13.49
N ILE A 754 31.73 50.01 12.43
CA ILE A 754 33.04 49.57 11.98
C ILE A 754 33.33 50.12 10.59
N ASP A 755 34.39 50.89 10.47
CA ASP A 755 34.85 51.46 9.19
C ASP A 755 35.97 50.57 8.62
N ASP A 756 35.58 49.62 7.77
CA ASP A 756 36.52 48.72 7.09
C ASP A 756 36.95 49.26 5.71
N GLU A 757 36.04 49.88 4.92
CA GLU A 757 36.34 50.41 3.56
C GLU A 757 35.47 51.63 3.14
N VAL A 758 34.98 52.48 4.06
CA VAL A 758 33.93 53.46 3.71
C VAL A 758 34.48 54.71 2.97
N TYR A 759 33.86 55.06 1.81
CA TYR A 759 34.21 56.22 0.97
C TYR A 759 33.34 57.47 1.23
N ASN A 760 32.63 57.57 2.36
CA ASN A 760 31.68 58.63 2.66
C ASN A 760 31.63 58.96 4.17
N ASP A 761 30.99 60.09 4.51
CA ASP A 761 30.67 60.44 5.90
C ASP A 761 29.77 59.38 6.55
N ILE A 762 29.98 59.17 7.85
CA ILE A 762 29.32 58.14 8.64
C ILE A 762 28.34 58.81 9.60
N TYR A 763 27.11 58.30 9.67
CA TYR A 763 26.04 58.89 10.46
C TYR A 763 25.45 57.88 11.44
N ALA A 764 25.34 58.24 12.71
CA ALA A 764 24.77 57.38 13.75
C ALA A 764 23.82 58.15 14.66
N GLY A 765 22.64 57.58 14.94
CA GLY A 765 21.67 58.21 15.83
C GLY A 765 20.83 57.24 16.64
N GLY A 766 20.41 57.65 17.84
CA GLY A 766 19.57 56.81 18.69
C GLY A 766 18.19 56.51 18.10
N PHE A 767 17.69 57.33 17.17
CA PHE A 767 16.52 57.04 16.33
C PHE A 767 16.92 56.74 14.89
N ALA A 768 17.72 57.58 14.24
CA ALA A 768 18.11 57.35 12.85
C ALA A 768 19.53 57.78 12.51
N GLY A 769 20.18 57.09 11.57
CA GLY A 769 21.47 57.56 11.03
C GLY A 769 21.28 58.89 10.33
N VAL A 770 20.40 58.94 9.32
CA VAL A 770 20.07 60.15 8.57
C VAL A 770 18.56 60.37 8.53
N ILE A 771 18.12 61.62 8.74
CA ILE A 771 16.74 62.05 8.53
C ILE A 771 16.74 63.24 7.55
N LYS A 772 16.27 62.99 6.33
CA LYS A 772 16.25 64.00 5.27
C LYS A 772 15.05 64.94 5.38
N GLN A 773 13.83 64.41 5.47
CA GLN A 773 12.56 65.15 5.66
C GLN A 773 11.53 64.25 6.36
N GLY A 774 10.44 64.84 6.87
CA GLY A 774 9.29 64.08 7.40
C GLY A 774 8.61 64.73 8.61
N ILE A 775 7.57 64.06 9.09
CA ILE A 775 6.80 64.44 10.28
C ILE A 775 6.98 63.38 11.36
N PHE A 776 7.41 63.81 12.54
CA PHE A 776 7.76 62.97 13.69
C PHE A 776 6.99 63.42 14.91
N SER A 777 6.09 62.58 15.41
CA SER A 777 5.22 62.92 16.53
C SER A 777 5.14 61.79 17.56
N ASN A 778 5.27 62.14 18.84
CA ASN A 778 5.14 61.19 19.96
C ASN A 778 6.16 60.05 19.85
N ILE A 779 7.45 60.38 19.86
CA ILE A 779 8.54 59.41 19.80
C ILE A 779 9.21 59.33 21.17
N VAL A 780 9.31 58.12 21.70
CA VAL A 780 9.86 57.83 23.03
C VAL A 780 11.03 56.87 22.89
N LEU A 781 12.24 57.35 23.17
CA LEU A 781 13.45 56.54 23.24
C LEU A 781 13.81 56.32 24.70
N ASN A 782 13.80 55.07 25.14
CA ASN A 782 13.86 54.70 26.53
C ASN A 782 15.07 53.79 26.79
N ASP A 783 16.06 54.26 27.55
CA ASP A 783 17.31 53.54 27.84
C ASP A 783 18.15 53.24 26.59
N ILE A 784 18.52 54.29 25.83
CA ILE A 784 19.39 54.15 24.65
C ILE A 784 20.86 54.13 25.06
N GLY A 785 21.59 53.10 24.65
CA GLY A 785 23.02 52.93 24.86
C GLY A 785 23.90 53.77 23.93
N GLY A 786 25.15 53.98 24.33
CA GLY A 786 26.12 54.77 23.59
C GLY A 786 26.63 54.10 22.31
N PHE A 787 27.55 54.80 21.65
CA PHE A 787 28.13 54.42 20.36
C PHE A 787 29.57 53.95 20.52
N VAL A 788 29.92 52.89 19.79
CA VAL A 788 31.28 52.38 19.67
C VAL A 788 31.68 52.51 18.21
N TYR A 789 32.68 53.34 17.92
CA TYR A 789 33.27 53.45 16.59
C TYR A 789 34.67 52.84 16.58
N ARG A 790 34.95 52.02 15.57
CA ARG A 790 36.27 51.44 15.33
C ARG A 790 36.66 51.67 13.88
N ASP A 791 37.72 52.43 13.71
CA ASP A 791 38.40 52.61 12.44
C ASP A 791 39.38 51.47 12.20
N ASN A 792 39.13 50.66 11.18
CA ASN A 792 40.04 49.62 10.69
C ASN A 792 40.66 50.00 9.34
N SER A 793 40.26 51.13 8.74
CA SER A 793 40.64 51.56 7.41
C SER A 793 41.92 52.41 7.42
N SER A 794 42.78 52.21 6.42
CA SER A 794 43.99 53.02 6.24
C SER A 794 43.73 54.39 5.59
N ASN A 795 42.52 54.65 5.07
CA ASN A 795 42.14 55.82 4.26
C ASN A 795 41.05 56.72 4.90
N SER A 796 40.61 56.40 6.12
CA SER A 796 39.44 56.97 6.82
C SER A 796 39.52 58.45 7.23
N ASN A 797 40.71 59.07 7.16
CA ASN A 797 40.95 60.42 7.70
C ASN A 797 40.24 61.56 6.95
N ASN A 798 39.65 61.30 5.77
CA ASN A 798 38.97 62.31 4.95
C ASN A 798 37.47 62.45 5.22
N TYR A 799 36.86 61.56 6.01
CA TYR A 799 35.41 61.53 6.25
C TYR A 799 35.06 61.77 7.71
N PHE A 800 33.92 62.40 7.97
CA PHE A 800 33.48 62.74 9.32
C PHE A 800 32.50 61.70 9.86
N LEU A 801 32.62 61.44 11.16
CA LEU A 801 31.61 60.71 11.92
C LEU A 801 30.64 61.71 12.57
N TYR A 802 29.35 61.58 12.31
CA TYR A 802 28.29 62.42 12.89
C TYR A 802 27.40 61.59 13.81
N VAL A 803 27.30 61.97 15.07
CA VAL A 803 26.59 61.22 16.11
C VAL A 803 25.63 62.12 16.88
N GLY A 804 24.42 61.63 17.15
CA GLY A 804 23.47 62.31 18.03
C GLY A 804 22.56 61.34 18.78
N SER A 805 22.01 61.75 19.92
CA SER A 805 21.09 60.87 20.67
C SER A 805 19.78 60.58 19.92
N PHE A 806 19.42 61.41 18.95
CA PHE A 806 18.28 61.19 18.06
C PHE A 806 18.72 60.88 16.64
N ALA A 807 19.51 61.76 16.01
CA ALA A 807 19.90 61.61 14.61
C ALA A 807 21.40 61.83 14.37
N GLY A 808 22.02 61.12 13.44
CA GLY A 808 23.38 61.46 12.98
C GLY A 808 23.38 62.75 12.16
N MET A 809 22.52 62.82 11.14
CA MET A 809 22.36 63.99 10.26
C MET A 809 20.89 64.35 10.03
N LEU A 810 20.61 65.65 10.07
CA LEU A 810 19.35 66.25 9.62
C LEU A 810 19.52 66.96 8.27
N GLY A 811 18.68 66.61 7.30
CA GLY A 811 18.73 67.13 5.93
C GLY A 811 19.72 66.38 5.05
N ASP A 812 20.31 67.09 4.07
CA ASP A 812 21.19 66.50 3.05
C ASP A 812 22.38 67.42 2.81
N LYS A 813 23.59 66.91 3.08
CA LYS A 813 24.85 67.65 2.92
C LYS A 813 25.18 67.97 1.46
N TYR A 814 24.71 67.15 0.51
CA TYR A 814 25.07 67.27 -0.91
C TYR A 814 24.03 68.03 -1.75
N SER A 815 22.90 68.39 -1.16
CA SER A 815 21.85 69.16 -1.84
C SER A 815 22.11 70.66 -1.74
N SER A 816 22.19 71.33 -2.91
CA SER A 816 22.20 72.79 -3.05
C SER A 816 20.80 73.39 -3.31
N GLY A 817 19.75 72.56 -3.29
CA GLY A 817 18.36 72.94 -3.55
C GLY A 817 17.65 73.63 -2.38
N LYS A 818 16.31 73.67 -2.41
CA LYS A 818 15.52 74.20 -1.28
C LYS A 818 15.75 73.36 -0.01
N PRO A 819 15.68 73.96 1.20
CA PRO A 819 15.77 73.22 2.44
C PRO A 819 14.67 72.16 2.58
N TYR A 820 15.02 71.01 3.15
CA TYR A 820 14.08 69.94 3.48
C TYR A 820 13.30 70.26 4.76
N ASN A 821 12.00 70.00 4.77
CA ASN A 821 11.14 70.28 5.93
C ASN A 821 11.14 69.11 6.92
N LEU A 822 11.40 69.42 8.18
CA LEU A 822 11.43 68.47 9.29
C LEU A 822 10.55 68.99 10.42
N ASP A 823 9.50 68.23 10.77
CA ASP A 823 8.60 68.61 11.86
C ASP A 823 8.73 67.61 13.01
N PHE A 824 9.32 68.05 14.11
CA PHE A 824 9.48 67.27 15.35
C PHE A 824 8.50 67.77 16.41
N ASN A 825 7.67 66.87 16.93
CA ASN A 825 6.70 67.18 17.96
C ASN A 825 6.69 66.08 19.03
N ASN A 826 6.80 66.43 20.32
CA ASN A 826 6.76 65.48 21.43
C ASN A 826 7.78 64.35 21.30
N ILE A 827 9.06 64.70 21.33
CA ILE A 827 10.17 63.73 21.29
C ILE A 827 10.80 63.66 22.67
N TYR A 828 10.94 62.46 23.21
CA TYR A 828 11.48 62.22 24.55
C TYR A 828 12.58 61.16 24.49
N ILE A 829 13.77 61.50 24.99
CA ILE A 829 14.96 60.64 24.90
C ILE A 829 15.53 60.44 26.30
N PHE A 830 15.60 59.19 26.75
CA PHE A 830 16.28 58.79 27.97
C PHE A 830 17.52 57.96 27.62
N THR A 831 18.69 58.52 27.89
CA THR A 831 19.98 57.88 27.63
C THR A 831 20.39 56.97 28.80
N LYS A 832 21.10 55.88 28.52
CA LYS A 832 21.74 55.06 29.55
C LYS A 832 22.87 55.84 30.25
N GLU A 833 23.26 55.37 31.43
CA GLU A 833 24.47 55.85 32.11
C GLU A 833 25.69 55.67 31.20
N ASN A 834 26.64 56.61 31.25
CA ASN A 834 27.81 56.66 30.38
C ASN A 834 27.51 56.71 28.87
N PHE A 835 26.32 57.17 28.48
CA PHE A 835 26.02 57.43 27.07
C PHE A 835 27.01 58.43 26.48
N GLY A 836 27.65 58.06 25.38
CA GLY A 836 28.68 58.83 24.71
C GLY A 836 29.18 58.11 23.47
N VAL A 837 30.31 58.57 22.95
CA VAL A 837 30.99 57.98 21.78
C VAL A 837 32.35 57.48 22.20
N ASP A 838 32.54 56.16 22.21
CA ASP A 838 33.85 55.52 22.30
C ASP A 838 34.39 55.36 20.87
N SER A 839 35.36 56.19 20.50
CA SER A 839 35.89 56.28 19.14
C SER A 839 37.42 56.42 19.16
N ASN A 840 38.10 55.75 18.22
CA ASN A 840 39.50 55.99 17.88
C ASN A 840 39.69 57.06 16.79
N LYS A 841 38.61 57.70 16.32
CA LYS A 841 38.61 58.78 15.32
C LYS A 841 38.70 60.15 15.97
N ASN A 842 39.62 60.99 15.48
CA ASN A 842 39.78 62.36 15.98
C ASN A 842 38.81 63.37 15.33
N ASN A 843 38.30 63.09 14.12
CA ASN A 843 37.42 63.98 13.36
C ASN A 843 35.95 63.52 13.43
N PHE A 844 35.28 63.79 14.54
CA PHE A 844 33.85 63.49 14.69
C PHE A 844 33.05 64.67 15.28
N PHE A 845 31.77 64.73 14.90
CA PHE A 845 30.78 65.67 15.37
C PHE A 845 29.78 64.93 16.25
N PHE A 846 29.72 65.29 17.52
CA PHE A 846 28.79 64.73 18.48
C PHE A 846 27.88 65.84 19.01
N GLY A 847 26.57 65.71 18.82
CA GLY A 847 25.57 66.64 19.36
C GLY A 847 24.61 65.95 20.33
N LYS A 848 23.95 66.75 21.16
CA LYS A 848 23.01 66.23 22.17
C LYS A 848 21.83 65.56 21.50
N ILE A 849 21.25 66.16 20.48
CA ILE A 849 20.13 65.63 19.69
C ILE A 849 20.62 65.13 18.33
N PHE A 850 21.41 65.95 17.60
CA PHE A 850 21.92 65.57 16.28
C PHE A 850 23.40 65.90 16.04
N GLY A 851 24.08 65.08 15.24
CA GLY A 851 25.50 65.27 14.93
C GLY A 851 25.76 66.38 13.91
N GLY A 852 24.84 66.61 12.96
CA GLY A 852 24.93 67.70 12.00
C GLY A 852 23.60 68.04 11.35
N MET A 853 23.49 69.25 10.82
CA MET A 853 22.32 69.68 10.03
C MET A 853 22.76 70.48 8.80
N LYS A 854 22.26 70.09 7.62
CA LYS A 854 22.55 70.74 6.32
C LYS A 854 21.33 70.76 5.42
N ASN A 855 21.09 71.89 4.76
CA ASN A 855 19.96 72.10 3.85
C ASN A 855 18.60 71.63 4.43
N ALA A 856 18.34 71.95 5.70
CA ALA A 856 17.12 71.57 6.39
C ALA A 856 16.47 72.79 7.07
N ASN A 857 15.15 72.76 7.13
CA ASN A 857 14.31 73.67 7.89
C ASN A 857 13.52 72.85 8.91
N SER A 858 13.90 72.94 10.18
CA SER A 858 13.34 72.13 11.25
C SER A 858 12.40 72.93 12.16
N GLN A 859 11.15 72.48 12.30
CA GLN A 859 10.26 72.89 13.38
C GLN A 859 10.44 71.94 14.56
N ILE A 860 10.95 72.45 15.68
CA ILE A 860 11.26 71.66 16.88
C ILE A 860 10.30 72.08 17.99
N ASN A 861 9.37 71.20 18.33
CA ASN A 861 8.35 71.43 19.35
C ASN A 861 8.39 70.33 20.41
N ASN A 862 8.56 70.72 21.68
CA ASN A 862 8.56 69.81 22.82
C ASN A 862 9.49 68.59 22.65
N VAL A 863 10.77 68.88 22.38
CA VAL A 863 11.85 67.88 22.35
C VAL A 863 12.59 67.92 23.68
N ASN A 864 12.75 66.76 24.32
CA ASN A 864 13.28 66.62 25.67
C ASN A 864 14.35 65.52 25.68
N ILE A 865 15.52 65.81 26.25
CA ILE A 865 16.59 64.83 26.48
C ILE A 865 16.92 64.72 27.96
N TYR A 866 16.93 63.49 28.45
CA TYR A 866 17.21 63.10 29.83
C TYR A 866 18.54 62.37 29.86
N HIS A 867 19.51 62.91 30.59
CA HIS A 867 20.84 62.33 30.69
C HIS A 867 21.45 62.50 32.08
N GLN A 868 22.36 61.60 32.43
CA GLN A 868 23.12 61.70 33.67
C GLN A 868 24.07 62.92 33.63
N GLU A 869 24.24 63.57 34.77
CA GLU A 869 25.27 64.60 34.96
C GLU A 869 26.63 64.13 34.45
N GLY A 870 27.25 64.94 33.58
CA GLY A 870 28.53 64.59 32.93
C GLY A 870 28.44 63.84 31.61
N GLY A 871 27.36 63.09 31.33
CA GLY A 871 27.31 62.17 30.18
C GLY A 871 27.41 62.83 28.79
N LEU A 872 26.83 64.02 28.62
CA LEU A 872 26.77 64.72 27.31
C LEU A 872 27.66 65.97 27.25
N GLN A 873 28.71 66.07 28.07
CA GLN A 873 29.56 67.27 28.11
C GLN A 873 30.26 67.57 26.77
N ASN A 874 30.69 66.53 26.05
CA ASN A 874 31.41 66.68 24.76
C ASN A 874 30.47 66.72 23.55
N ALA A 875 29.15 66.68 23.77
CA ALA A 875 28.14 66.69 22.71
C ALA A 875 27.78 68.14 22.34
N ILE A 876 28.63 68.84 21.59
CA ILE A 876 28.50 70.28 21.29
C ILE A 876 28.12 70.63 19.84
N SER A 877 28.01 69.65 18.94
CA SER A 877 27.82 69.92 17.50
C SER A 877 26.47 70.58 17.14
N ASP A 878 25.49 70.54 18.03
CA ASP A 878 24.17 71.17 17.87
C ASP A 878 23.91 72.29 18.89
N GLN A 879 24.98 72.87 19.46
CA GLN A 879 24.89 73.91 20.49
C GLN A 879 24.06 75.13 20.10
N ASP A 880 24.05 75.49 18.82
CA ASP A 880 23.29 76.63 18.28
C ASP A 880 21.76 76.42 18.36
N TYR A 881 21.32 75.21 18.72
CA TYR A 881 19.90 74.83 18.80
C TYR A 881 19.46 74.45 20.23
N TRP A 882 20.32 74.61 21.24
CA TRP A 882 20.00 74.24 22.62
C TRP A 882 18.84 75.05 23.21
N ASP A 883 18.52 76.22 22.67
CA ASP A 883 17.33 77.00 23.04
C ASP A 883 16.01 76.40 22.50
N LYS A 884 16.08 75.50 21.52
CA LYS A 884 14.92 74.87 20.87
C LYS A 884 14.43 73.61 21.56
N TYR A 885 15.21 73.03 22.49
CA TYR A 885 14.84 71.80 23.17
C TYR A 885 15.24 71.82 24.65
N LYS A 886 14.60 70.95 25.45
CA LYS A 886 14.81 70.86 26.90
C LYS A 886 15.87 69.83 27.22
N ILE A 887 16.96 70.26 27.84
CA ILE A 887 18.04 69.41 28.33
C ILE A 887 17.83 69.22 29.83
N ILE A 888 17.57 67.97 30.23
CA ILE A 888 17.20 67.60 31.60
C ILE A 888 18.31 66.69 32.14
N THR A 889 19.07 67.23 33.09
CA THR A 889 20.17 66.51 33.74
C THR A 889 19.70 65.92 35.06
N TYR A 890 20.12 64.69 35.37
CA TYR A 890 19.84 64.04 36.64
C TYR A 890 21.11 63.42 37.24
N ASN A 891 21.14 63.30 38.57
CA ASN A 891 22.28 62.70 39.29
C ASN A 891 21.98 61.25 39.69
N ASP A 892 20.73 60.98 40.06
CA ASP A 892 20.19 59.66 40.36
C ASP A 892 19.27 59.19 39.23
N LYS A 893 19.56 57.99 38.70
CA LYS A 893 18.84 57.41 37.56
C LYS A 893 17.36 57.17 37.84
N ASN A 894 16.99 56.73 39.05
CA ASN A 894 15.60 56.44 39.39
C ASN A 894 14.76 57.71 39.36
N THR A 895 15.29 58.80 39.92
CA THR A 895 14.65 60.13 39.91
C THR A 895 14.51 60.66 38.48
N GLY A 896 15.56 60.54 37.67
CA GLY A 896 15.50 60.87 36.25
C GLY A 896 14.46 60.07 35.49
N LYS A 897 14.33 58.77 35.79
CA LYS A 897 13.36 57.86 35.17
C LYS A 897 11.92 58.19 35.54
N GLU A 898 11.65 58.53 36.80
CA GLU A 898 10.33 58.96 37.25
C GLU A 898 9.92 60.29 36.60
N HIS A 899 10.85 61.25 36.47
CA HIS A 899 10.57 62.49 35.71
C HIS A 899 10.25 62.19 34.25
N PHE A 900 11.08 61.38 33.59
CA PHE A 900 10.84 60.95 32.22
C PHE A 900 9.47 60.29 32.07
N LYS A 901 9.13 59.33 32.95
CA LYS A 901 7.86 58.62 32.96
C LYS A 901 6.67 59.57 33.11
N ASN A 902 6.72 60.52 34.03
CA ASN A 902 5.66 61.50 34.24
C ASN A 902 5.44 62.44 33.05
N ASP A 903 6.50 62.73 32.29
CA ASP A 903 6.39 63.55 31.09
C ASP A 903 5.85 62.77 29.89
N VAL A 904 6.31 61.55 29.67
CA VAL A 904 5.82 60.71 28.56
C VAL A 904 4.42 60.14 28.83
N SER A 905 4.00 59.97 30.09
CA SER A 905 2.65 59.48 30.43
C SER A 905 1.51 60.41 29.98
N LYS A 906 1.84 61.63 29.54
CA LYS A 906 0.88 62.59 28.96
C LYS A 906 0.52 62.25 27.51
N ILE A 907 1.26 61.34 26.86
CA ILE A 907 1.00 60.90 25.49
C ILE A 907 -0.16 59.90 25.50
N ASP A 908 -1.23 60.18 24.74
CA ASP A 908 -2.35 59.25 24.61
C ASP A 908 -1.94 57.95 23.90
N GLY A 909 -2.45 56.82 24.39
CA GLY A 909 -2.19 55.50 23.85
C GLY A 909 -0.84 54.87 24.24
N LEU A 910 0.00 55.58 24.99
CA LEU A 910 1.25 55.03 25.54
C LEU A 910 1.01 54.37 26.90
N ILE A 911 1.46 53.13 27.05
CA ILE A 911 1.36 52.37 28.30
C ILE A 911 2.78 52.09 28.81
N TYR A 912 2.99 52.24 30.11
CA TYR A 912 4.21 51.79 30.78
C TYR A 912 3.96 50.43 31.45
N ASN A 913 4.66 49.39 30.99
CA ASN A 913 4.55 48.04 31.52
C ASN A 913 5.93 47.39 31.59
N ASP A 914 6.28 46.81 32.73
CA ASP A 914 7.53 46.07 32.97
C ASP A 914 8.79 46.80 32.45
N GLY A 915 8.96 48.08 32.83
CA GLY A 915 10.13 48.88 32.43
C GLY A 915 10.06 49.48 31.02
N LYS A 916 9.05 49.13 30.22
CA LYS A 916 8.93 49.47 28.80
C LYS A 916 7.75 50.40 28.53
N PHE A 917 7.91 51.27 27.55
CA PHE A 917 6.82 52.06 26.98
C PHE A 917 6.33 51.39 25.70
N ILE A 918 5.03 51.14 25.58
CA ILE A 918 4.42 50.39 24.48
C ILE A 918 3.20 51.16 23.97
N PHE A 919 3.15 51.42 22.66
CA PHE A 919 2.02 52.03 21.96
C PHE A 919 1.12 50.96 21.34
N THR A 920 0.23 50.35 22.11
CA THR A 920 -0.75 49.40 21.56
C THR A 920 -1.98 49.24 22.46
N LYS A 921 -3.05 50.03 22.25
CA LYS A 921 -4.23 50.01 23.13
C LYS A 921 -5.08 48.72 23.06
N ASP A 922 -4.89 47.86 22.03
CA ASP A 922 -5.71 46.65 21.76
C ASP A 922 -4.89 45.40 21.33
N PHE A 923 -3.63 45.25 21.76
CA PHE A 923 -2.72 44.21 21.22
C PHE A 923 -3.04 42.78 21.69
N VAL A 924 -3.84 42.04 20.93
CA VAL A 924 -3.94 40.59 21.05
C VAL A 924 -3.87 39.96 19.66
N VAL A 925 -2.71 39.39 19.31
CA VAL A 925 -2.59 38.51 18.15
C VAL A 925 -2.91 37.08 18.61
N ASN A 926 -4.17 36.67 18.41
CA ASN A 926 -4.60 35.31 18.71
C ASN A 926 -3.91 34.30 17.79
N SER A 927 -3.47 33.18 18.35
CA SER A 927 -2.95 32.07 17.55
C SER A 927 -4.11 31.25 16.97
N PRO A 928 -4.01 30.79 15.72
CA PRO A 928 -4.96 29.85 15.13
C PRO A 928 -5.11 28.57 15.97
N SER A 929 -6.29 27.97 15.95
CA SER A 929 -6.52 26.66 16.55
C SER A 929 -5.94 25.53 15.69
N ASP A 930 -5.75 24.34 16.29
CA ASP A 930 -5.40 23.15 15.53
C ASP A 930 -6.57 22.69 14.63
N PRO A 931 -6.30 22.35 13.35
CA PRO A 931 -7.33 21.83 12.45
C PRO A 931 -7.96 20.54 13.00
N LYS A 932 -9.29 20.46 12.98
CA LYS A 932 -10.05 19.30 13.47
C LYS A 932 -10.44 18.36 12.33
N PHE A 933 -9.93 17.14 12.37
CA PHE A 933 -10.25 16.09 11.41
C PHE A 933 -11.47 15.31 11.90
N ASP A 934 -12.55 15.30 11.13
CA ASP A 934 -13.68 14.41 11.33
C ASP A 934 -13.64 13.32 10.25
N ASN A 935 -13.52 12.05 10.66
CA ASN A 935 -13.35 10.93 9.74
C ASN A 935 -14.34 9.83 10.12
N GLU A 936 -15.59 9.97 9.68
CA GLU A 936 -16.50 8.82 9.64
C GLU A 936 -15.98 7.80 8.62
N LYS A 937 -15.76 6.56 9.07
CA LYS A 937 -15.31 5.43 8.22
C LYS A 937 -16.48 4.47 7.93
N PRO A 938 -16.91 4.32 6.67
CA PRO A 938 -17.77 3.20 6.25
C PRO A 938 -17.14 2.35 5.12
N LEU A 939 -17.63 1.17 4.68
CA LEU A 939 -18.31 0.02 5.31
C LEU A 939 -18.04 -1.24 4.43
N ILE A 940 -17.06 -1.28 3.50
CA ILE A 940 -16.75 -2.48 2.69
C ILE A 940 -15.49 -3.15 3.25
N PRO A 941 -15.56 -4.42 3.71
CA PRO A 941 -14.43 -5.15 4.28
C PRO A 941 -13.42 -5.60 3.22
N ASN A 942 -12.15 -5.73 3.62
CA ASN A 942 -11.07 -6.26 2.80
C ASN A 942 -11.32 -7.73 2.40
N ILE A 943 -11.16 -8.06 1.12
CA ILE A 943 -11.32 -9.42 0.59
C ILE A 943 -10.33 -10.41 1.20
N GLU A 944 -9.07 -10.02 1.40
CA GLU A 944 -8.03 -10.87 1.98
C GLU A 944 -8.36 -11.23 3.44
N ASP A 945 -8.91 -10.28 4.19
CA ASP A 945 -9.38 -10.51 5.55
C ASP A 945 -10.57 -11.48 5.57
N ILE A 946 -11.48 -11.40 4.58
CA ILE A 946 -12.61 -12.33 4.46
C ILE A 946 -12.13 -13.74 4.07
N ILE A 947 -11.19 -13.84 3.11
CA ILE A 947 -10.64 -15.10 2.65
C ILE A 947 -9.83 -15.77 3.77
N SER A 948 -9.09 -15.02 4.59
CA SER A 948 -8.30 -15.57 5.70
C SER A 948 -9.12 -15.90 6.95
N LYS A 949 -10.25 -15.22 7.17
CA LYS A 949 -11.11 -15.43 8.35
C LYS A 949 -11.56 -16.90 8.50
N GLN A 950 -11.35 -17.46 9.68
CA GLN A 950 -11.83 -18.78 10.08
C GLN A 950 -13.18 -18.67 10.81
N VAL A 951 -13.98 -19.73 10.75
CA VAL A 951 -15.28 -19.79 11.43
C VAL A 951 -15.31 -20.94 12.43
N THR A 952 -16.15 -20.80 13.46
CA THR A 952 -16.40 -21.84 14.46
C THR A 952 -17.51 -22.77 13.99
N LEU A 953 -17.23 -24.07 13.85
CA LEU A 953 -18.15 -25.11 13.39
C LEU A 953 -18.74 -25.93 14.54
N ASP A 954 -20.00 -26.35 14.42
CA ASP A 954 -20.77 -27.14 15.39
C ASP A 954 -20.97 -28.62 14.98
N GLU A 955 -21.62 -29.42 15.82
CA GLU A 955 -21.77 -30.87 15.60
C GLU A 955 -22.54 -31.24 14.32
N ASN A 956 -23.40 -30.36 13.82
CA ASN A 956 -24.15 -30.57 12.58
C ASN A 956 -23.27 -30.35 11.34
N ASP A 957 -22.14 -29.66 11.50
CA ASP A 957 -21.14 -29.48 10.44
C ASP A 957 -20.25 -30.72 10.28
N ILE A 958 -20.34 -31.69 11.18
CA ILE A 958 -19.53 -32.93 11.20
C ILE A 958 -20.33 -34.12 10.67
N LEU A 959 -19.66 -34.94 9.83
CA LEU A 959 -20.20 -36.20 9.29
C LEU A 959 -20.98 -37.01 10.33
N ASP A 960 -22.18 -37.45 9.95
CA ASP A 960 -23.01 -38.29 10.81
C ASP A 960 -22.41 -39.70 10.96
N LEU A 961 -22.42 -40.23 12.19
CA LEU A 961 -21.86 -41.53 12.51
C LEU A 961 -22.58 -42.68 11.79
N ASN A 962 -23.89 -42.56 11.53
CA ASN A 962 -24.64 -43.57 10.77
C ASN A 962 -24.19 -43.64 9.32
N ILE A 963 -23.90 -42.49 8.71
CA ILE A 963 -23.35 -42.42 7.35
C ILE A 963 -21.95 -43.06 7.33
N LEU A 964 -21.09 -42.72 8.30
CA LEU A 964 -19.76 -43.33 8.40
C LEU A 964 -19.85 -44.85 8.56
N ASN A 965 -20.76 -45.34 9.41
CA ASN A 965 -21.00 -46.77 9.59
C ASN A 965 -21.52 -47.45 8.32
N GLN A 966 -22.38 -46.78 7.54
CA GLN A 966 -22.83 -47.27 6.23
C GLN A 966 -21.66 -47.44 5.27
N ILE A 967 -20.75 -46.45 5.20
CA ILE A 967 -19.55 -46.52 4.36
C ILE A 967 -18.62 -47.67 4.80
N ILE A 968 -18.51 -47.91 6.12
CA ILE A 968 -17.73 -49.02 6.66
C ILE A 968 -18.37 -50.38 6.34
N ALA A 969 -19.70 -50.49 6.35
CA ALA A 969 -20.42 -51.73 6.10
C ALA A 969 -20.23 -52.25 4.66
N ASP A 970 -20.11 -51.36 3.68
CA ASP A 970 -19.87 -51.71 2.27
C ASP A 970 -18.63 -52.59 2.04
N LEU A 971 -17.69 -52.60 3.00
CA LEU A 971 -16.43 -53.33 2.93
C LEU A 971 -16.45 -54.71 3.62
N LYS A 972 -17.47 -55.04 4.43
CA LYS A 972 -17.46 -56.25 5.28
C LYS A 972 -18.18 -57.46 4.67
N ASP A 973 -19.22 -57.25 3.86
CA ASP A 973 -20.18 -58.31 3.48
C ASP A 973 -19.96 -58.88 2.07
N LYS A 974 -18.71 -59.03 1.60
CA LYS A 974 -18.40 -59.52 0.24
C LYS A 974 -17.64 -60.85 0.26
N PHE A 975 -17.79 -61.63 -0.82
CA PHE A 975 -17.14 -62.93 -1.01
C PHE A 975 -15.94 -62.82 -1.96
N TYR A 976 -14.78 -63.23 -1.48
CA TYR A 976 -13.50 -63.16 -2.18
C TYR A 976 -12.94 -64.55 -2.47
N LEU A 977 -12.14 -64.68 -3.54
CA LEU A 977 -11.39 -65.91 -3.82
C LEU A 977 -10.03 -65.63 -4.44
N VAL A 978 -9.11 -66.59 -4.28
CA VAL A 978 -7.86 -66.69 -5.05
C VAL A 978 -7.83 -68.03 -5.77
N ASP A 979 -7.78 -68.01 -7.10
CA ASP A 979 -7.68 -69.23 -7.91
C ASP A 979 -6.22 -69.49 -8.30
N ILE A 980 -5.67 -70.64 -7.86
CA ILE A 980 -4.27 -70.99 -8.09
C ILE A 980 -3.95 -71.18 -9.58
N ASN A 981 -4.94 -71.51 -10.41
CA ASN A 981 -4.74 -71.78 -11.84
C ASN A 981 -4.37 -70.51 -12.62
N ILE A 982 -4.83 -69.35 -12.15
CA ILE A 982 -4.57 -68.03 -12.75
C ILE A 982 -3.65 -67.16 -11.89
N LEU A 983 -2.94 -67.76 -10.92
CA LEU A 983 -2.10 -67.04 -9.96
C LEU A 983 -1.03 -66.15 -10.64
N ASN A 984 -0.43 -66.65 -11.73
CA ASN A 984 0.56 -65.89 -12.50
C ASN A 984 -0.05 -64.67 -13.22
N GLU A 985 -1.29 -64.78 -13.69
CA GLU A 985 -2.01 -63.67 -14.33
C GLU A 985 -2.36 -62.60 -13.30
N LEU A 986 -2.85 -63.01 -12.13
CA LEU A 986 -3.13 -62.13 -10.99
C LEU A 986 -1.89 -61.31 -10.60
N LEU A 987 -0.73 -61.97 -10.43
CA LEU A 987 0.51 -61.30 -10.03
C LEU A 987 1.02 -60.31 -11.09
N LYS A 988 0.90 -60.66 -12.38
CA LYS A 988 1.24 -59.75 -13.49
C LYS A 988 0.31 -58.54 -13.53
N ALA A 989 -1.00 -58.78 -13.41
CA ALA A 989 -2.00 -57.72 -13.38
C ALA A 989 -1.76 -56.77 -12.19
N TYR A 990 -1.44 -57.31 -11.01
CA TYR A 990 -1.14 -56.53 -9.81
C TYR A 990 0.05 -55.57 -9.98
N ALA A 991 1.11 -56.02 -10.66
CA ALA A 991 2.29 -55.19 -10.91
C ALA A 991 2.02 -54.00 -11.85
N ASN A 992 1.01 -54.09 -12.70
CA ASN A 992 0.69 -53.12 -13.75
C ASN A 992 -0.54 -52.25 -13.45
N ILE A 993 -1.13 -52.33 -12.26
CA ILE A 993 -2.28 -51.50 -11.87
C ILE A 993 -1.89 -50.03 -11.88
N ASP A 994 -2.68 -49.18 -12.53
CA ASP A 994 -2.56 -47.74 -12.37
C ASP A 994 -3.06 -47.34 -10.99
N LYS A 995 -2.09 -47.05 -10.12
CA LYS A 995 -2.31 -46.72 -8.72
C LYS A 995 -3.09 -45.41 -8.53
N ASN A 996 -3.24 -44.58 -9.55
CA ASN A 996 -3.96 -43.31 -9.43
C ASN A 996 -5.33 -43.35 -10.11
N ASN A 997 -5.68 -44.48 -10.74
CA ASN A 997 -6.92 -44.63 -11.47
C ASN A 997 -7.89 -45.58 -10.74
N PRO A 998 -9.00 -45.05 -10.17
CA PRO A 998 -10.01 -45.86 -9.47
C PRO A 998 -10.62 -46.97 -10.34
N THR A 999 -10.76 -46.74 -11.65
CA THR A 999 -11.29 -47.74 -12.60
C THR A 999 -10.33 -48.92 -12.72
N SER A 1000 -9.03 -48.65 -12.91
CA SER A 1000 -8.01 -49.71 -12.99
C SER A 1000 -8.00 -50.58 -11.73
N LYS A 1001 -8.18 -49.96 -10.55
CA LYS A 1001 -8.29 -50.67 -9.27
C LYS A 1001 -9.55 -51.53 -9.18
N ALA A 1002 -10.69 -50.99 -9.59
CA ALA A 1002 -11.96 -51.70 -9.55
C ALA A 1002 -11.99 -52.88 -10.54
N GLU A 1003 -11.47 -52.71 -11.75
CA GLU A 1003 -11.33 -53.77 -12.75
C GLU A 1003 -10.45 -54.92 -12.25
N PHE A 1004 -9.31 -54.59 -11.63
CA PHE A 1004 -8.45 -55.60 -11.01
C PHE A 1004 -9.20 -56.38 -9.92
N LEU A 1005 -9.85 -55.69 -8.99
CA LEU A 1005 -10.60 -56.30 -7.90
C LEU A 1005 -11.73 -57.20 -8.43
N ALA A 1006 -12.47 -56.74 -9.44
CA ALA A 1006 -13.58 -57.47 -10.04
C ALA A 1006 -13.18 -58.74 -10.79
N ASN A 1007 -11.99 -58.74 -11.40
CA ASN A 1007 -11.53 -59.84 -12.25
C ASN A 1007 -10.78 -60.93 -11.47
N TYR A 1008 -10.02 -60.57 -10.44
CA TYR A 1008 -9.08 -61.48 -9.78
C TYR A 1008 -9.45 -61.89 -8.36
N PHE A 1009 -10.32 -61.13 -7.68
CA PHE A 1009 -10.56 -61.34 -6.25
C PHE A 1009 -12.03 -61.45 -5.86
N LEU A 1010 -12.96 -60.78 -6.54
CA LEU A 1010 -14.39 -60.99 -6.29
C LEU A 1010 -14.82 -62.38 -6.79
N SER A 1011 -15.58 -63.11 -5.97
CA SER A 1011 -16.02 -64.46 -6.30
C SER A 1011 -16.91 -64.49 -7.54
N LYS A 1012 -16.42 -65.14 -8.61
CA LYS A 1012 -17.20 -65.36 -9.84
C LYS A 1012 -18.40 -66.27 -9.61
N ASP A 1013 -18.29 -67.19 -8.63
CA ASP A 1013 -19.37 -68.13 -8.31
C ASP A 1013 -20.54 -67.43 -7.59
N LYS A 1014 -20.24 -66.49 -6.68
CA LYS A 1014 -21.26 -65.71 -5.96
C LYS A 1014 -21.77 -64.51 -6.79
N TYR A 1015 -20.93 -63.97 -7.66
CA TYR A 1015 -21.24 -62.80 -8.49
C TYR A 1015 -20.90 -63.08 -9.95
N PRO A 1016 -21.72 -63.84 -10.70
CA PRO A 1016 -21.36 -64.30 -12.05
C PRO A 1016 -21.38 -63.20 -13.12
N ASN A 1017 -22.15 -62.12 -12.92
CA ASN A 1017 -22.25 -61.02 -13.88
C ASN A 1017 -21.08 -60.03 -13.74
N ASP A 1018 -20.37 -59.78 -14.84
CA ASP A 1018 -19.18 -58.94 -14.92
C ASP A 1018 -19.46 -57.47 -14.56
N GLU A 1019 -20.54 -56.88 -15.08
CA GLU A 1019 -20.94 -55.50 -14.77
C GLU A 1019 -21.26 -55.33 -13.29
N LYS A 1020 -22.00 -56.30 -12.71
CA LYS A 1020 -22.36 -56.28 -11.29
C LYS A 1020 -21.13 -56.43 -10.39
N ARG A 1021 -20.15 -57.25 -10.77
CA ARG A 1021 -18.87 -57.34 -10.04
C ARG A 1021 -18.11 -56.02 -10.10
N LEU A 1022 -18.04 -55.40 -11.27
CA LEU A 1022 -17.36 -54.14 -11.47
C LEU A 1022 -18.02 -52.99 -10.67
N GLU A 1023 -19.35 -52.96 -10.58
CA GLU A 1023 -20.09 -52.01 -9.73
C GLU A 1023 -19.77 -52.19 -8.24
N ILE A 1024 -19.78 -53.44 -7.75
CA ILE A 1024 -19.38 -53.77 -6.37
C ILE A 1024 -17.96 -53.29 -6.11
N ALA A 1025 -17.03 -53.58 -7.02
CA ALA A 1025 -15.64 -53.18 -6.89
C ALA A 1025 -15.49 -51.66 -6.81
N HIS A 1026 -16.11 -50.90 -7.71
CA HIS A 1026 -16.10 -49.42 -7.67
C HIS A 1026 -16.62 -48.87 -6.34
N SER A 1027 -17.75 -49.41 -5.85
CA SER A 1027 -18.34 -48.99 -4.57
C SER A 1027 -17.39 -49.23 -3.39
N MET A 1028 -16.65 -50.34 -3.40
CA MET A 1028 -15.62 -50.64 -2.40
C MET A 1028 -14.43 -49.67 -2.47
N ILE A 1029 -13.91 -49.40 -3.68
CA ILE A 1029 -12.80 -48.44 -3.88
C ILE A 1029 -13.18 -47.08 -3.27
N GLN A 1030 -14.36 -46.56 -3.63
CA GLN A 1030 -14.84 -45.27 -3.14
C GLN A 1030 -14.98 -45.24 -1.61
N SER A 1031 -15.45 -46.33 -1.00
CA SER A 1031 -15.61 -46.40 0.46
C SER A 1031 -14.27 -46.36 1.17
N LEU A 1032 -13.27 -47.08 0.66
CA LEU A 1032 -11.93 -47.06 1.25
C LEU A 1032 -11.25 -45.70 1.03
N ASP A 1033 -11.39 -45.11 -0.15
CA ASP A 1033 -10.86 -43.79 -0.48
C ASP A 1033 -11.43 -42.73 0.46
N PHE A 1034 -12.74 -42.81 0.74
CA PHE A 1034 -13.39 -41.97 1.74
C PHE A 1034 -12.75 -42.13 3.12
N LEU A 1035 -12.63 -43.37 3.62
CA LEU A 1035 -12.06 -43.62 4.96
C LEU A 1035 -10.61 -43.14 5.07
N LEU A 1036 -9.80 -43.36 4.03
CA LEU A 1036 -8.41 -42.95 4.02
C LEU A 1036 -8.27 -41.43 3.95
N ALA A 1037 -9.06 -40.77 3.10
CA ALA A 1037 -9.03 -39.32 2.98
C ALA A 1037 -9.53 -38.65 4.27
N TYR A 1038 -10.61 -39.15 4.88
CA TYR A 1038 -11.14 -38.62 6.14
C TYR A 1038 -10.17 -38.82 7.31
N ALA A 1039 -9.52 -39.99 7.38
CA ALA A 1039 -8.51 -40.29 8.39
C ALA A 1039 -7.30 -39.34 8.30
N ASN A 1040 -6.80 -39.11 7.09
CA ASN A 1040 -5.61 -38.29 6.85
C ASN A 1040 -5.90 -36.79 6.79
N ASN A 1041 -7.17 -36.38 6.79
CA ASN A 1041 -7.53 -34.97 6.79
C ASN A 1041 -7.08 -34.35 8.12
N ASN A 1042 -6.38 -33.22 8.09
CA ASN A 1042 -5.97 -32.58 9.33
C ASN A 1042 -7.14 -31.79 9.93
N THR A 1043 -7.08 -31.46 11.23
CA THR A 1043 -8.00 -30.48 11.83
C THR A 1043 -7.77 -29.06 11.30
N GLY A 1044 -6.73 -28.89 10.49
CA GLY A 1044 -6.40 -27.66 9.79
C GLY A 1044 -6.36 -26.46 10.72
N ASN A 1045 -6.96 -25.39 10.24
CA ASN A 1045 -7.02 -24.08 10.85
C ASN A 1045 -8.45 -23.74 11.33
N SER A 1046 -9.43 -24.64 11.22
CA SER A 1046 -10.81 -24.32 11.59
C SER A 1046 -11.04 -24.38 13.09
N LYS A 1047 -11.87 -23.47 13.62
CA LYS A 1047 -12.31 -23.52 15.02
C LYS A 1047 -13.49 -24.49 15.10
N LEU A 1048 -13.40 -25.52 15.93
CA LEU A 1048 -14.51 -26.42 16.22
C LEU A 1048 -15.04 -26.11 17.63
N THR A 1049 -16.34 -26.23 17.87
CA THR A 1049 -16.84 -26.31 19.25
C THR A 1049 -16.31 -27.57 19.92
N ALA A 1050 -16.33 -27.62 21.26
CA ALA A 1050 -15.81 -28.77 22.00
C ALA A 1050 -16.49 -30.10 21.60
N ASP A 1051 -17.82 -30.06 21.44
CA ASP A 1051 -18.61 -31.23 21.05
C ASP A 1051 -18.33 -31.64 19.59
N ALA A 1052 -18.27 -30.65 18.68
CA ALA A 1052 -17.93 -30.89 17.27
C ALA A 1052 -16.52 -31.49 17.11
N ASN A 1053 -15.55 -30.98 17.88
CA ASN A 1053 -14.19 -31.49 17.89
C ASN A 1053 -14.15 -32.94 18.38
N SER A 1054 -14.90 -33.26 19.44
CA SER A 1054 -15.00 -34.62 19.98
C SER A 1054 -15.60 -35.59 18.96
N LYS A 1055 -16.70 -35.19 18.30
CA LYS A 1055 -17.34 -35.97 17.23
C LYS A 1055 -16.42 -36.17 16.02
N TYR A 1056 -15.74 -35.12 15.58
CA TYR A 1056 -14.78 -35.17 14.46
C TYR A 1056 -13.63 -36.13 14.76
N LEU A 1057 -12.97 -35.99 15.91
CA LEU A 1057 -11.86 -36.84 16.32
C LEU A 1057 -12.30 -38.31 16.45
N ASN A 1058 -13.50 -38.57 16.98
CA ASN A 1058 -14.01 -39.93 17.07
C ASN A 1058 -14.21 -40.56 15.67
N ASN A 1059 -14.86 -39.83 14.76
CA ASN A 1059 -15.05 -40.28 13.38
C ASN A 1059 -13.72 -40.46 12.64
N GLN A 1060 -12.76 -39.57 12.88
CA GLN A 1060 -11.42 -39.62 12.30
C GLN A 1060 -10.68 -40.87 12.79
N ASN A 1061 -10.63 -41.08 14.11
CA ASN A 1061 -10.01 -42.24 14.72
C ASN A 1061 -10.67 -43.55 14.26
N LEU A 1062 -11.99 -43.58 14.13
CA LEU A 1062 -12.70 -44.75 13.61
C LEU A 1062 -12.29 -45.04 12.16
N SER A 1063 -12.23 -44.01 11.31
CA SER A 1063 -11.79 -44.12 9.92
C SER A 1063 -10.34 -44.56 9.80
N GLU A 1064 -9.45 -44.00 10.62
CA GLU A 1064 -8.03 -44.31 10.67
C GLU A 1064 -7.79 -45.75 11.12
N ASN A 1065 -8.41 -46.16 12.23
CA ASN A 1065 -8.29 -47.53 12.74
C ASN A 1065 -8.83 -48.55 11.73
N LYS A 1066 -9.97 -48.25 11.11
CA LYS A 1066 -10.59 -49.16 10.14
C LYS A 1066 -9.76 -49.27 8.86
N SER A 1067 -9.33 -48.15 8.30
CA SER A 1067 -8.48 -48.13 7.12
C SER A 1067 -7.15 -48.84 7.42
N LYS A 1068 -6.40 -48.48 8.48
CA LYS A 1068 -5.14 -49.13 8.87
C LYS A 1068 -5.26 -50.65 9.03
N ASN A 1069 -6.33 -51.12 9.68
CA ASN A 1069 -6.59 -52.55 9.85
C ASN A 1069 -6.73 -53.25 8.48
N ILE A 1070 -7.52 -52.68 7.57
CA ILE A 1070 -7.68 -53.18 6.19
C ILE A 1070 -6.34 -53.13 5.44
N ILE A 1071 -5.56 -52.06 5.58
CA ILE A 1071 -4.24 -51.93 4.94
C ILE A 1071 -3.30 -53.06 5.37
N ASN A 1072 -3.20 -53.31 6.68
CA ASN A 1072 -2.31 -54.30 7.24
C ASN A 1072 -2.71 -55.73 6.82
N LYS A 1073 -3.99 -56.06 6.89
CA LYS A 1073 -4.49 -57.37 6.47
C LYS A 1073 -4.25 -57.65 4.98
N ASN A 1074 -4.38 -56.62 4.13
CA ASN A 1074 -4.07 -56.73 2.71
C ASN A 1074 -2.58 -56.96 2.43
N LYS A 1075 -1.68 -56.34 3.21
CA LYS A 1075 -0.23 -56.60 3.11
C LYS A 1075 0.09 -58.05 3.45
N GLU A 1076 -0.56 -58.61 4.46
CA GLU A 1076 -0.35 -60.00 4.86
C GLU A 1076 -0.89 -60.98 3.83
N LEU A 1077 -2.07 -60.72 3.26
CA LEU A 1077 -2.62 -61.54 2.18
C LEU A 1077 -1.69 -61.57 0.96
N MET A 1078 -1.22 -60.42 0.49
CA MET A 1078 -0.29 -60.37 -0.65
C MET A 1078 1.06 -61.01 -0.32
N LYS A 1079 1.52 -60.91 0.94
CA LYS A 1079 2.72 -61.60 1.40
C LYS A 1079 2.54 -63.11 1.35
N PHE A 1080 1.41 -63.65 1.79
CA PHE A 1080 1.08 -65.07 1.68
C PHE A 1080 1.05 -65.52 0.21
N ILE A 1081 0.39 -64.75 -0.67
CA ILE A 1081 0.31 -65.06 -2.10
C ILE A 1081 1.71 -65.12 -2.74
N ASP A 1082 2.58 -64.14 -2.47
CA ASP A 1082 3.92 -64.08 -3.09
C ASP A 1082 4.96 -65.01 -2.43
N LYS A 1083 4.92 -65.18 -1.10
CA LYS A 1083 5.97 -65.90 -0.34
C LYS A 1083 5.65 -67.35 -0.03
N ASP A 1084 4.37 -67.71 0.02
CA ASP A 1084 3.95 -69.05 0.43
C ASP A 1084 3.23 -69.78 -0.71
N LEU A 1085 2.14 -69.20 -1.23
CA LEU A 1085 1.30 -69.84 -2.24
C LEU A 1085 2.01 -69.97 -3.60
N LYS A 1086 2.67 -68.90 -4.07
CA LYS A 1086 3.41 -68.91 -5.34
C LYS A 1086 4.53 -69.97 -5.36
N PRO A 1087 5.43 -70.06 -4.36
CA PRO A 1087 6.44 -71.12 -4.34
C PRO A 1087 5.83 -72.53 -4.30
N LEU A 1088 4.72 -72.74 -3.61
CA LEU A 1088 4.03 -74.03 -3.57
C LEU A 1088 3.52 -74.41 -4.98
N VAL A 1089 2.85 -73.48 -5.66
CA VAL A 1089 2.35 -73.67 -7.04
C VAL A 1089 3.50 -73.89 -8.02
N GLU A 1090 4.57 -73.10 -7.96
CA GLU A 1090 5.76 -73.28 -8.79
C GLU A 1090 6.45 -74.62 -8.54
N SER A 1091 6.54 -75.05 -7.28
CA SER A 1091 7.13 -76.33 -6.90
C SER A 1091 6.33 -77.50 -7.47
N SER A 1092 5.00 -77.48 -7.33
CA SER A 1092 4.12 -78.52 -7.87
C SER A 1092 4.18 -78.56 -9.40
N ASN A 1093 4.13 -77.41 -10.07
CA ASN A 1093 4.21 -77.35 -11.54
C ASN A 1093 5.56 -77.86 -12.06
N LYS A 1094 6.68 -77.46 -11.42
CA LYS A 1094 8.02 -77.98 -11.77
C LYS A 1094 8.14 -79.49 -11.52
N ALA A 1095 7.55 -79.99 -10.44
CA ALA A 1095 7.52 -81.42 -10.14
C ALA A 1095 6.69 -82.18 -11.18
N LEU A 1096 5.54 -81.66 -11.60
CA LEU A 1096 4.68 -82.24 -12.63
C LEU A 1096 5.37 -82.30 -14.00
N ASP A 1097 6.02 -81.22 -14.42
CA ASP A 1097 6.76 -81.19 -15.69
C ASP A 1097 7.90 -82.22 -15.69
N ARG A 1098 8.65 -82.31 -14.60
CA ARG A 1098 9.69 -83.35 -14.42
C ARG A 1098 9.09 -84.74 -14.36
N LEU A 1099 7.96 -84.92 -13.67
CA LEU A 1099 7.29 -86.20 -13.54
C LEU A 1099 6.84 -86.74 -14.90
N LYS A 1100 6.27 -85.88 -15.75
CA LYS A 1100 5.92 -86.22 -17.14
C LYS A 1100 7.14 -86.70 -17.94
N ILE A 1101 8.29 -86.02 -17.80
CA ILE A 1101 9.55 -86.40 -18.45
C ILE A 1101 10.07 -87.75 -17.92
N ILE A 1102 10.12 -87.92 -16.59
CA ILE A 1102 10.62 -89.13 -15.94
C ILE A 1102 9.72 -90.33 -16.25
N GLN A 1103 8.40 -90.16 -16.28
CA GLN A 1103 7.45 -91.19 -16.70
C GLN A 1103 7.71 -91.64 -18.15
N GLY A 1104 8.00 -90.69 -19.06
CA GLY A 1104 8.44 -91.01 -20.41
C GLY A 1104 9.74 -91.82 -20.46
N GLN A 1105 10.75 -91.40 -19.69
CA GLN A 1105 12.04 -92.11 -19.59
C GLN A 1105 11.91 -93.50 -18.96
N LEU A 1106 11.08 -93.64 -17.93
CA LEU A 1106 10.80 -94.89 -17.23
C LEU A 1106 10.15 -95.89 -18.18
N LYS A 1107 9.16 -95.46 -18.97
CA LYS A 1107 8.55 -96.29 -20.02
C LYS A 1107 9.59 -96.85 -20.99
N THR A 1108 10.51 -96.00 -21.45
CA THR A 1108 11.61 -96.44 -22.33
C THR A 1108 12.59 -97.37 -21.63
N ALA A 1109 12.91 -97.12 -20.35
CA ALA A 1109 13.83 -97.95 -19.58
C ALA A 1109 13.27 -99.35 -19.31
N ILE A 1110 11.98 -99.46 -18.94
CA ILE A 1110 11.27 -100.74 -18.75
C ILE A 1110 11.32 -101.55 -20.04
N ALA A 1111 10.97 -100.93 -21.18
CA ALA A 1111 11.01 -101.59 -22.48
C ALA A 1111 12.42 -102.12 -22.81
N LYS A 1112 13.47 -101.32 -22.57
CA LYS A 1112 14.86 -101.74 -22.78
C LYS A 1112 15.30 -102.89 -21.87
N TYR A 1113 14.88 -102.88 -20.61
CA TYR A 1113 15.17 -103.96 -19.68
C TYR A 1113 14.48 -105.26 -20.12
N ASN A 1114 13.20 -105.21 -20.44
CA ASN A 1114 12.44 -106.39 -20.89
C ASN A 1114 12.96 -106.92 -22.22
N ASP A 1115 13.26 -106.06 -23.19
CA ASP A 1115 13.88 -106.47 -24.46
C ASP A 1115 15.23 -107.18 -24.24
N TYR A 1116 16.02 -106.74 -23.26
CA TYR A 1116 17.29 -107.39 -22.94
C TYR A 1116 17.10 -108.73 -22.21
N VAL A 1117 16.19 -108.80 -21.24
CA VAL A 1117 15.81 -110.05 -20.56
C VAL A 1117 15.28 -111.07 -21.57
N LYS A 1118 14.41 -110.66 -22.49
CA LYS A 1118 13.89 -111.51 -23.55
C LYS A 1118 15.01 -112.08 -24.42
N LYS A 1119 15.96 -111.25 -24.84
CA LYS A 1119 17.16 -111.71 -25.58
C LYS A 1119 18.01 -112.70 -24.78
N ILE A 1120 18.19 -112.48 -23.47
CA ILE A 1120 18.89 -113.43 -22.58
C ILE A 1120 18.14 -114.77 -22.50
N ASN A 1121 16.81 -114.74 -22.36
CA ASN A 1121 15.99 -115.95 -22.30
C ASN A 1121 16.01 -116.72 -23.63
N GLU A 1122 16.14 -116.02 -24.77
CA GLU A 1122 16.32 -116.63 -26.11
C GLU A 1122 17.74 -117.18 -26.34
N ASN A 1123 18.78 -116.54 -25.77
CA ASN A 1123 20.17 -117.00 -25.84
C ASN A 1123 20.91 -116.73 -24.50
N PRO A 1124 21.06 -117.74 -23.63
CA PRO A 1124 21.66 -117.53 -22.31
C PRO A 1124 23.13 -117.04 -22.33
N ALA A 1125 23.88 -117.31 -23.42
CA ALA A 1125 25.30 -116.96 -23.52
C ALA A 1125 25.59 -115.45 -23.59
N ILE A 1126 24.57 -114.63 -23.87
CA ILE A 1126 24.70 -113.15 -23.91
C ILE A 1126 24.37 -112.48 -22.57
N LYS A 1127 24.08 -113.26 -21.52
CA LYS A 1127 23.83 -112.74 -20.17
C LYS A 1127 25.08 -112.04 -19.66
N ASN A 1128 25.02 -110.72 -19.55
CA ASN A 1128 26.02 -109.92 -18.86
C ASN A 1128 25.36 -109.31 -17.62
N GLU A 1129 25.80 -109.75 -16.44
CA GLU A 1129 25.20 -109.33 -15.17
C GLU A 1129 25.38 -107.84 -14.92
N GLU A 1130 26.52 -107.25 -15.31
CA GLU A 1130 26.71 -105.80 -15.19
C GLU A 1130 25.68 -105.02 -16.03
N THR A 1131 25.39 -105.46 -17.25
CA THR A 1131 24.43 -104.80 -18.16
C THR A 1131 23.00 -104.97 -17.68
N LEU A 1132 22.62 -106.18 -17.23
CA LEU A 1132 21.29 -106.46 -16.68
C LEU A 1132 21.05 -105.66 -15.39
N ASN A 1133 22.03 -105.66 -14.49
CA ASN A 1133 21.98 -104.88 -13.25
C ASN A 1133 21.97 -103.38 -13.54
N ALA A 1134 22.70 -102.89 -14.54
CA ALA A 1134 22.69 -101.47 -14.93
C ALA A 1134 21.33 -101.03 -15.51
N LEU A 1135 20.70 -101.86 -16.35
CA LEU A 1135 19.35 -101.58 -16.88
C LEU A 1135 18.28 -101.64 -15.79
N LYS A 1136 18.36 -102.63 -14.89
CA LYS A 1136 17.47 -102.74 -13.72
C LYS A 1136 17.63 -101.53 -12.80
N ALA A 1137 18.87 -101.17 -12.46
CA ALA A 1137 19.18 -100.01 -11.63
C ALA A 1137 18.68 -98.70 -12.26
N LYS A 1138 18.69 -98.60 -13.59
CA LYS A 1138 18.12 -97.44 -14.31
C LYS A 1138 16.59 -97.38 -14.21
N VAL A 1139 15.90 -98.52 -14.36
CA VAL A 1139 14.45 -98.61 -14.15
C VAL A 1139 14.12 -98.25 -12.70
N ASP A 1140 14.81 -98.84 -11.74
CA ASP A 1140 14.57 -98.62 -10.31
C ASP A 1140 14.80 -97.17 -9.91
N ARG A 1141 15.89 -96.56 -10.39
CA ARG A 1141 16.19 -95.14 -10.17
C ARG A 1141 15.09 -94.23 -10.75
N LEU A 1142 14.64 -94.48 -11.99
CA LEU A 1142 13.61 -93.67 -12.63
C LEU A 1142 12.23 -93.87 -11.97
N ASN A 1143 11.91 -95.09 -11.54
CA ASN A 1143 10.70 -95.40 -10.79
C ASN A 1143 10.70 -94.72 -9.42
N GLN A 1144 11.82 -94.76 -8.72
CA GLN A 1144 12.02 -94.05 -7.45
C GLN A 1144 11.87 -92.53 -7.64
N LEU A 1145 12.60 -91.93 -8.59
CA LEU A 1145 12.48 -90.49 -8.91
C LEU A 1145 11.05 -90.09 -9.27
N SER A 1146 10.34 -90.96 -10.00
CA SER A 1146 8.94 -90.72 -10.33
C SER A 1146 8.04 -90.75 -9.10
N GLY A 1147 8.26 -91.71 -8.19
CA GLY A 1147 7.55 -91.78 -6.91
C GLY A 1147 7.82 -90.58 -6.03
N GLU A 1148 9.08 -90.12 -5.95
CA GLU A 1148 9.49 -88.92 -5.20
C GLU A 1148 8.83 -87.64 -5.74
N LEU A 1149 8.79 -87.47 -7.07
CA LEU A 1149 8.14 -86.31 -7.70
C LEU A 1149 6.62 -86.33 -7.51
N ALA A 1150 5.96 -87.48 -7.66
CA ALA A 1150 4.53 -87.62 -7.41
C ALA A 1150 4.18 -87.41 -5.93
N THR A 1151 5.03 -87.88 -5.03
CA THR A 1151 4.92 -87.64 -3.58
C THR A 1151 5.08 -86.15 -3.28
N THR A 1152 5.98 -85.44 -3.98
CA THR A 1152 6.13 -83.99 -3.83
C THR A 1152 4.84 -83.26 -4.21
N ILE A 1153 4.21 -83.62 -5.35
CA ILE A 1153 2.92 -83.04 -5.77
C ILE A 1153 1.83 -83.36 -4.75
N ALA A 1154 1.75 -84.61 -4.28
CA ALA A 1154 0.75 -85.04 -3.29
C ALA A 1154 0.93 -84.32 -1.94
N ASN A 1155 2.16 -84.17 -1.44
CA ASN A 1155 2.45 -83.43 -0.22
C ASN A 1155 2.09 -81.96 -0.34
N ASN A 1156 2.40 -81.34 -1.49
CA ASN A 1156 1.99 -79.97 -1.77
C ASN A 1156 0.46 -79.84 -1.84
N GLN A 1157 -0.24 -80.83 -2.42
CA GLN A 1157 -1.71 -80.86 -2.48
C GLN A 1157 -2.33 -80.94 -1.08
N ILE A 1158 -1.81 -81.80 -0.19
CA ILE A 1158 -2.23 -81.87 1.22
C ILE A 1158 -2.02 -80.52 1.92
N GLN A 1159 -0.88 -79.86 1.67
CA GLN A 1159 -0.59 -78.55 2.23
C GLN A 1159 -1.55 -77.47 1.70
N LEU A 1160 -1.89 -77.52 0.41
CA LEU A 1160 -2.88 -76.63 -0.21
C LEU A 1160 -4.27 -76.85 0.40
N GLU A 1161 -4.73 -78.10 0.54
CA GLU A 1161 -6.02 -78.44 1.16
C GLU A 1161 -6.11 -77.93 2.60
N ALA A 1162 -5.05 -78.13 3.39
CA ALA A 1162 -4.97 -77.59 4.74
C ALA A 1162 -5.08 -76.04 4.75
N TRP A 1163 -4.55 -75.36 3.74
CA TRP A 1163 -4.71 -73.90 3.58
C TRP A 1163 -6.12 -73.52 3.10
N GLN A 1164 -6.73 -74.32 2.22
CA GLN A 1164 -8.09 -74.12 1.72
C GLN A 1164 -9.13 -74.21 2.83
N ASP A 1165 -9.09 -75.29 3.62
CA ASP A 1165 -9.99 -75.52 4.75
C ASP A 1165 -9.85 -74.43 5.80
N LYS A 1166 -8.59 -74.08 6.10
CA LYS A 1166 -8.27 -73.03 7.06
C LYS A 1166 -8.81 -71.67 6.61
N ALA A 1167 -8.56 -71.29 5.35
CA ALA A 1167 -9.03 -70.04 4.77
C ALA A 1167 -10.57 -69.93 4.79
N SER A 1168 -11.28 -70.99 4.42
CA SER A 1168 -12.74 -71.02 4.41
C SER A 1168 -13.34 -70.95 5.82
N THR A 1169 -12.85 -71.78 6.74
CA THR A 1169 -13.35 -71.86 8.12
C THR A 1169 -13.13 -70.56 8.88
N ASP A 1170 -11.90 -70.03 8.83
CA ASP A 1170 -11.55 -68.83 9.57
C ASP A 1170 -12.33 -67.62 9.02
N SER A 1171 -12.57 -67.55 7.71
CA SER A 1171 -13.32 -66.45 7.09
C SER A 1171 -14.84 -66.60 7.12
N ASN A 1172 -15.39 -67.66 7.72
CA ASN A 1172 -16.81 -68.00 7.62
C ASN A 1172 -17.30 -68.02 6.16
N GLU A 1173 -16.53 -68.67 5.28
CA GLU A 1173 -16.73 -68.81 3.83
C GLU A 1173 -16.59 -67.53 2.99
N HIS A 1174 -16.22 -66.39 3.59
CA HIS A 1174 -16.03 -65.12 2.85
C HIS A 1174 -14.75 -65.05 2.03
N PHE A 1175 -13.77 -65.93 2.28
CA PHE A 1175 -12.53 -66.04 1.52
C PHE A 1175 -12.17 -67.49 1.25
N THR A 1176 -11.97 -67.85 -0.02
CA THR A 1176 -11.61 -69.21 -0.42
C THR A 1176 -10.40 -69.23 -1.34
N ILE A 1177 -9.60 -70.30 -1.24
CA ILE A 1177 -8.53 -70.62 -2.20
C ILE A 1177 -9.06 -71.73 -3.10
N LYS A 1178 -9.06 -71.53 -4.42
CA LYS A 1178 -9.67 -72.44 -5.40
C LYS A 1178 -8.62 -73.08 -6.31
N GLY A 1179 -8.87 -74.32 -6.71
CA GLY A 1179 -8.04 -75.13 -7.59
C GLY A 1179 -7.34 -76.29 -6.88
N GLN A 1180 -6.66 -77.12 -7.66
CA GLN A 1180 -5.92 -78.31 -7.22
C GLN A 1180 -4.70 -78.50 -8.12
N PHE A 1181 -3.66 -79.19 -7.65
CA PHE A 1181 -2.52 -79.52 -8.49
C PHE A 1181 -2.82 -80.69 -9.43
N ASP A 1182 -2.47 -80.51 -10.70
CA ASP A 1182 -2.53 -81.61 -11.67
C ASP A 1182 -1.48 -82.68 -11.36
N ASN A 1183 -1.81 -83.94 -11.66
CA ASN A 1183 -0.89 -85.08 -11.54
C ASN A 1183 -1.07 -86.05 -12.72
N VAL A 1184 -0.11 -86.96 -12.91
CA VAL A 1184 -0.15 -88.01 -13.95
C VAL A 1184 -0.13 -89.39 -13.31
N ALA A 1185 -0.80 -90.36 -13.96
CA ALA A 1185 -0.78 -91.76 -13.51
C ALA A 1185 0.64 -92.35 -13.60
N LEU A 1186 1.09 -93.00 -12.52
CA LEU A 1186 2.42 -93.60 -12.46
C LEU A 1186 2.45 -94.98 -13.14
N LEU A 1187 3.40 -95.16 -14.04
CA LEU A 1187 3.75 -96.46 -14.60
C LEU A 1187 4.30 -97.37 -13.49
N ILE A 1188 3.74 -98.58 -13.39
CA ILE A 1188 4.25 -99.65 -12.53
C ILE A 1188 5.22 -100.49 -13.39
N PRO A 1189 6.51 -100.60 -13.03
CA PRO A 1189 7.47 -101.40 -13.79
C PRO A 1189 7.08 -102.88 -13.78
N ASP A 1190 6.56 -103.37 -14.91
CA ASP A 1190 6.36 -104.79 -15.15
C ASP A 1190 7.60 -105.33 -15.85
N LEU A 1191 8.44 -106.03 -15.09
CA LEU A 1191 9.76 -106.46 -15.53
C LEU A 1191 9.78 -107.97 -15.76
N GLU A 1192 10.21 -108.38 -16.95
CA GLU A 1192 10.34 -109.80 -17.30
C GLU A 1192 11.39 -110.49 -16.42
N LYS A 1193 11.18 -111.77 -16.12
CA LYS A 1193 12.10 -112.60 -15.32
C LYS A 1193 13.07 -113.36 -16.23
N VAL A 1194 14.34 -113.43 -15.82
CA VAL A 1194 15.31 -114.34 -16.45
C VAL A 1194 15.01 -115.77 -16.00
N THR A 1195 14.79 -116.70 -16.93
CA THR A 1195 14.41 -118.09 -16.65
C THR A 1195 15.51 -119.11 -16.99
N ALA A 1196 16.60 -118.67 -17.63
CA ALA A 1196 17.74 -119.51 -17.94
C ALA A 1196 18.78 -119.53 -16.80
N ASN A 1197 18.72 -120.57 -15.94
CA ASN A 1197 19.79 -120.91 -15.00
C ASN A 1197 20.82 -121.80 -15.70
N GLY A 1198 22.03 -121.28 -15.94
CA GLY A 1198 23.21 -122.10 -16.21
C GLY A 1198 23.93 -122.38 -14.88
N ASN A 1199 24.10 -123.66 -14.53
CA ASN A 1199 24.79 -124.13 -13.31
C ASN A 1199 26.31 -124.29 -13.50
N GLU A 1200 27.06 -124.10 -12.40
CA GLU A 1200 28.49 -124.39 -12.09
C GLU A 1200 29.53 -123.38 -12.64
N ASN A 1201 30.28 -122.60 -11.85
CA ASN A 1201 30.71 -122.62 -10.43
C ASN A 1201 30.62 -121.25 -9.75
#